data_AF-A0A4Z0PBH1-F1
#
_entry.id   AF-A0A4Z0PBH1-F1
#
_cell.length_a   1.000
_cell.length_b   1.000
_cell.length_c   1.000
_cell.angle_alpha   90.00
_cell.angle_beta   90.00
_cell.angle_gamma   90.00
#
_symmetry.space_group_name_H-M   'P 1'
#
loop_
_entity.id
_entity.type
_entity.pdbx_description
1 polymer ?
#
loop_
_entity_poly.entity_id
_entity_poly.type
_entity_poly.pdbx_seq_one_letter_code
_entity_poly.pdbx_strand_id
1 'polypeptide(L)'
;MRTQNDEIVQLDARDPSKSTTLISKEQLTPAGQSAPLKVRRFAFSDNGRQVLLNTNTKKVWRYDTRGDYWVYNLDGKKLTQLGKGRPESSLMFAKFSPDGSKVAYVSEHNLFVENLADNTITPLTTDGTTGLINGTFDWVYEEELDCRDGFRWSPDGQKLAYWQLDATKTRNYLMLNTTDALYPFTIPVEYPVVGEDPSRCRVGVVPVTGGATKWMDVPGDAVQHYIPRMEWAGNDELILQQLNRRQNESKLMMATASSGAVRPLYSETDKAWIDAKEGAVGWNWINGGKSFVWSSEKDGWRHLYNIDRKGKATLLTKGDYDVISIENIDEKAGTIYFMASPTNATQTYLYQVPLKGGKAARVTPQNLAGSHSYDISPNGKIALHNYSSSTVFPVADVVSLPAHQRLNGGETPAQAKSMKLPKVEFFQVKTADGVTLDGWMVKPTNFDPAKKYPIVFYVYGEPASQTVTDRFGTGFNRLYQGSMADDGYIYASLENRGAPAPRGREFRKAIYHNIGSLNIRDQAMGAKEVLKNSFVDTSRVAVWGWSGGGSSTLNLLFQYPQIYKTGISIAAVDNQLNYDNIYQERYMGLLPEDKHYFVDNSPLAHAKNLRGNLLLIHGTGDDNVHYNNAEQMINELVKNNKTFQLMAYPNRTHGISEGEGTTRHLASTYTKFLKENCPPGGR
;
A
#
# COMPACT_ATOMS: atom_id res chain seq x y z
N MET A 1 16.87 -15.72 5.59
CA MET A 1 17.57 -16.27 4.39
C MET A 1 17.57 -15.20 3.31
N ARG A 2 18.53 -15.18 2.39
CA ARG A 2 18.56 -14.22 1.27
C ARG A 2 19.34 -14.75 0.07
N THR A 3 19.23 -14.07 -1.06
CA THR A 3 20.19 -14.22 -2.16
C THR A 3 21.44 -13.38 -1.88
N GLN A 4 22.63 -13.95 -2.12
CA GLN A 4 23.92 -13.27 -1.96
C GLN A 4 24.93 -13.89 -2.93
N ASN A 5 25.62 -13.07 -3.74
CA ASN A 5 26.63 -13.53 -4.70
C ASN A 5 26.15 -14.65 -5.64
N ASP A 6 24.90 -14.56 -6.12
CA ASP A 6 24.24 -15.60 -6.92
C ASP A 6 24.07 -16.96 -6.20
N GLU A 7 24.01 -16.95 -4.87
CA GLU A 7 23.73 -18.11 -4.01
C GLU A 7 22.49 -17.84 -3.14
N ILE A 8 21.91 -18.90 -2.56
CA ILE A 8 20.92 -18.78 -1.48
C ILE A 8 21.60 -19.13 -0.16
N VAL A 9 21.58 -18.19 0.78
CA VAL A 9 22.27 -18.32 2.07
C VAL A 9 21.31 -18.14 3.25
N GLN A 10 21.55 -18.92 4.29
CA GLN A 10 21.02 -18.67 5.63
C GLN A 10 22.03 -17.83 6.41
N LEU A 11 21.54 -16.85 7.17
CA LEU A 11 22.36 -16.02 8.04
C LEU A 11 21.96 -16.28 9.49
N ASP A 12 22.91 -16.27 10.42
CA ASP A 12 22.58 -16.17 11.85
C ASP A 12 22.10 -14.73 12.12
N ALA A 13 20.89 -14.58 12.65
CA ALA A 13 20.34 -13.27 12.97
C ALA A 13 21.20 -12.52 14.01
N ARG A 14 21.87 -13.23 14.91
CA ARG A 14 22.74 -12.67 15.95
C ARG A 14 24.16 -12.41 15.47
N ASP A 15 24.51 -12.88 14.28
CA ASP A 15 25.84 -12.68 13.69
C ASP A 15 25.74 -12.84 12.16
N PRO A 16 25.42 -11.79 11.42
CA PRO A 16 25.22 -11.87 9.97
C PRO A 16 26.51 -12.20 9.21
N SER A 17 27.68 -12.19 9.86
CA SER A 17 28.94 -12.68 9.28
C SER A 17 28.96 -14.21 9.20
N LYS A 18 28.18 -14.89 10.04
CA LYS A 18 27.96 -16.34 9.97
C LYS A 18 26.85 -16.62 8.96
N SER A 19 27.27 -17.10 7.81
CA SER A 19 26.39 -17.58 6.76
C SER A 19 26.58 -19.08 6.51
N THR A 20 25.52 -19.72 6.06
CA THR A 20 25.55 -21.09 5.53
C THR A 20 24.94 -21.06 4.15
N THR A 21 25.72 -21.47 3.14
CA THR A 21 25.22 -21.63 1.78
C THR A 21 24.25 -22.82 1.74
N LEU A 22 22.99 -22.54 1.42
CA LEU A 22 21.94 -23.55 1.26
C LEU A 22 21.90 -24.07 -0.18
N ILE A 23 22.11 -23.18 -1.16
CA ILE A 23 22.20 -23.52 -2.59
C ILE A 23 23.32 -22.69 -3.21
N SER A 24 24.34 -23.36 -3.74
CA SER A 24 25.51 -22.73 -4.38
C SER A 24 25.20 -22.22 -5.78
N LYS A 25 26.12 -21.42 -6.31
CA LYS A 25 26.06 -20.91 -7.68
C LYS A 25 25.98 -22.03 -8.73
N GLU A 26 26.76 -23.08 -8.56
CA GLU A 26 26.80 -24.25 -9.45
C GLU A 26 25.46 -24.98 -9.42
N GLN A 27 24.86 -25.11 -8.23
CA GLN A 27 23.55 -25.72 -8.04
C GLN A 27 22.41 -24.88 -8.65
N LEU A 28 22.59 -23.56 -8.73
CA LEU A 28 21.68 -22.63 -9.42
C LEU A 28 21.97 -22.50 -10.92
N THR A 29 22.95 -23.22 -11.49
CA THR A 29 23.27 -23.16 -12.92
C THR A 29 22.50 -24.24 -13.68
N PRO A 30 21.57 -23.89 -14.60
CA PRO A 30 20.86 -24.88 -15.39
C PRO A 30 21.79 -25.72 -16.25
N ALA A 31 21.44 -27.00 -16.46
CA ALA A 31 22.23 -27.90 -17.29
C ALA A 31 22.43 -27.33 -18.71
N GLY A 32 23.69 -27.29 -19.17
CA GLY A 32 24.06 -26.73 -20.48
C GLY A 32 24.21 -25.20 -20.50
N GLN A 33 24.03 -24.50 -19.38
CA GLN A 33 24.29 -23.07 -19.26
C GLN A 33 25.59 -22.79 -18.51
N SER A 34 26.18 -21.61 -18.76
CA SER A 34 27.43 -21.17 -18.13
C SER A 34 27.22 -20.18 -16.98
N ALA A 35 26.00 -19.70 -16.76
CA ALA A 35 25.66 -18.71 -15.75
C ALA A 35 24.55 -19.22 -14.81
N PRO A 36 24.61 -18.88 -13.51
CA PRO A 36 23.56 -19.22 -12.56
C PRO A 36 22.28 -18.43 -12.85
N LEU A 37 21.15 -18.99 -12.40
CA LEU A 37 19.88 -18.29 -12.35
C LEU A 37 19.98 -17.01 -11.53
N LYS A 38 19.45 -15.91 -12.07
CA LYS A 38 19.27 -14.64 -11.35
C LYS A 38 17.97 -14.71 -10.55
N VAL A 39 18.07 -15.28 -9.36
CA VAL A 39 16.93 -15.50 -8.45
C VAL A 39 16.44 -14.16 -7.89
N ARG A 40 15.20 -13.80 -8.23
CA ARG A 40 14.53 -12.60 -7.71
C ARG A 40 13.83 -12.89 -6.39
N ARG A 41 13.16 -14.04 -6.29
CA ARG A 41 12.43 -14.52 -5.09
C ARG A 41 12.58 -16.02 -4.96
N PHE A 42 12.45 -16.54 -3.75
CA PHE A 42 12.43 -17.98 -3.50
C PHE A 42 11.52 -18.33 -2.32
N ALA A 43 11.05 -19.58 -2.28
CA ALA A 43 10.28 -20.14 -1.17
C ALA A 43 10.69 -21.60 -0.95
N PHE A 44 10.81 -22.02 0.31
CA PHE A 44 11.02 -23.43 0.65
C PHE A 44 9.68 -24.16 0.71
N SER A 45 9.69 -25.46 0.38
CA SER A 45 8.57 -26.35 0.74
C SER A 45 8.45 -26.45 2.26
N ASP A 46 7.26 -26.77 2.78
CA ASP A 46 7.03 -26.85 4.23
C ASP A 46 7.94 -27.85 4.94
N ASN A 47 8.31 -28.93 4.24
CA ASN A 47 9.26 -29.93 4.73
C ASN A 47 10.74 -29.53 4.58
N GLY A 48 11.04 -28.37 3.97
CA GLY A 48 12.38 -27.83 3.78
C GLY A 48 13.27 -28.58 2.78
N ARG A 49 12.73 -29.53 2.00
CA ARG A 49 13.48 -30.40 1.08
C ARG A 49 13.59 -29.85 -0.35
N GLN A 50 12.78 -28.86 -0.69
CA GLN A 50 12.75 -28.25 -2.02
C GLN A 50 12.69 -26.72 -1.92
N VAL A 51 13.22 -26.06 -2.95
CA VAL A 51 13.19 -24.60 -3.06
C VAL A 51 12.62 -24.20 -4.41
N LEU A 52 11.53 -23.43 -4.39
CA LEU A 52 10.95 -22.79 -5.56
C LEU A 52 11.67 -21.48 -5.80
N LEU A 53 12.09 -21.23 -7.03
CA LEU A 53 12.89 -20.09 -7.46
C LEU A 53 12.14 -19.32 -8.54
N ASN A 54 12.03 -18.01 -8.39
CA ASN A 54 11.43 -17.12 -9.37
C ASN A 54 12.51 -16.24 -10.02
N THR A 55 12.57 -16.27 -11.34
CA THR A 55 13.62 -15.65 -12.17
C THR A 55 13.01 -14.90 -13.35
N ASN A 56 13.82 -14.14 -14.10
CA ASN A 56 13.40 -13.47 -15.33
C ASN A 56 12.08 -12.70 -15.17
N THR A 57 11.96 -11.93 -14.09
CA THR A 57 10.66 -11.40 -13.69
C THR A 57 10.27 -10.21 -14.54
N LYS A 58 8.96 -10.07 -14.84
CA LYS A 58 8.40 -8.96 -15.62
C LYS A 58 7.30 -8.26 -14.83
N LYS A 59 7.28 -6.93 -14.91
CA LYS A 59 6.22 -6.07 -14.37
C LYS A 59 4.92 -6.30 -15.13
N VAL A 60 3.82 -6.47 -14.40
CA VAL A 60 2.46 -6.49 -14.98
C VAL A 60 1.84 -5.12 -14.77
N TRP A 61 1.51 -4.78 -13.53
CA TRP A 61 1.06 -3.45 -13.12
C TRP A 61 2.12 -2.80 -12.24
N ARG A 62 2.11 -2.99 -10.93
CA ARG A 62 3.07 -2.35 -10.01
C ARG A 62 4.32 -3.16 -9.75
N TYR A 63 4.18 -4.48 -9.78
CA TYR A 63 5.19 -5.40 -9.31
C TYR A 63 5.60 -6.39 -10.40
N ASP A 64 6.81 -6.91 -10.27
CA ASP A 64 7.28 -8.02 -11.11
C ASP A 64 6.59 -9.33 -10.67
N THR A 65 5.34 -9.56 -11.05
CA THR A 65 4.51 -10.72 -10.64
C THR A 65 4.61 -11.88 -11.61
N ARG A 66 5.07 -11.63 -12.84
CA ARG A 66 5.37 -12.63 -13.87
C ARG A 66 6.84 -13.05 -13.81
N GLY A 67 7.14 -14.27 -14.24
CA GLY A 67 8.52 -14.73 -14.43
C GLY A 67 8.61 -16.21 -14.78
N ASP A 68 9.84 -16.68 -14.87
CA ASP A 68 10.13 -18.11 -14.97
C ASP A 68 10.25 -18.70 -13.57
N TYR A 69 9.87 -19.98 -13.43
CA TYR A 69 9.97 -20.69 -12.16
C TYR A 69 10.77 -21.98 -12.29
N TRP A 70 11.52 -22.28 -11.24
CA TRP A 70 12.35 -23.47 -11.12
C TRP A 70 12.18 -24.10 -9.74
N VAL A 71 12.30 -25.41 -9.66
CA VAL A 71 12.41 -26.14 -8.39
C VAL A 71 13.81 -26.71 -8.26
N TYR A 72 14.45 -26.42 -7.14
CA TYR A 72 15.67 -27.09 -6.71
C TYR A 72 15.34 -28.12 -5.63
N ASN A 73 15.61 -29.39 -5.90
CA ASN A 73 15.50 -30.47 -4.91
C ASN A 73 16.83 -30.61 -4.17
N LEU A 74 16.82 -30.42 -2.84
CA LEU A 74 18.03 -30.42 -2.01
C LEU A 74 18.63 -31.82 -1.85
N ASP A 75 17.81 -32.87 -1.79
CA ASP A 75 18.27 -34.25 -1.61
C ASP A 75 18.87 -34.81 -2.91
N GLY A 76 18.12 -34.65 -4.01
CA GLY A 76 18.53 -35.11 -5.34
C GLY A 76 19.50 -34.18 -6.05
N LYS A 77 19.77 -33.00 -5.49
CA LYS A 77 20.58 -31.92 -6.06
C LYS A 77 20.22 -31.58 -7.51
N LYS A 78 18.93 -31.61 -7.83
CA LYS A 78 18.40 -31.44 -9.19
C LYS A 78 17.65 -30.12 -9.30
N LEU A 79 18.04 -29.31 -10.28
CA LEU A 79 17.35 -28.10 -10.70
C LEU A 79 16.43 -28.43 -11.88
N THR A 80 15.16 -28.04 -11.84
CA THR A 80 14.17 -28.33 -12.88
C THR A 80 13.31 -27.10 -13.15
N GLN A 81 13.16 -26.72 -14.43
CA GLN A 81 12.28 -25.63 -14.84
C GLN A 81 10.83 -26.11 -14.83
N LEU A 82 9.92 -25.27 -14.34
CA LEU A 82 8.49 -25.51 -14.36
C LEU A 82 7.84 -24.92 -15.62
N GLY A 83 6.62 -25.35 -15.93
CA GLY A 83 5.80 -24.73 -16.97
C GLY A 83 6.26 -25.02 -18.39
N LYS A 84 6.80 -26.22 -18.65
CA LYS A 84 7.24 -26.63 -19.99
C LYS A 84 6.15 -26.36 -21.05
N GLY A 85 6.52 -25.61 -22.09
CA GLY A 85 5.60 -25.24 -23.17
C GLY A 85 4.68 -24.04 -22.87
N ARG A 86 4.89 -23.35 -21.74
CA ARG A 86 4.34 -22.01 -21.50
C ARG A 86 5.30 -20.94 -22.05
N PRO A 87 4.81 -19.73 -22.38
CA PRO A 87 5.69 -18.64 -22.82
C PRO A 87 6.72 -18.26 -21.75
N GLU A 88 7.86 -17.76 -22.18
CA GLU A 88 8.88 -17.20 -21.27
C GLU A 88 8.25 -16.09 -20.40
N SER A 89 8.63 -16.04 -19.12
CA SER A 89 8.16 -15.04 -18.18
C SER A 89 6.62 -14.97 -18.04
N SER A 90 5.90 -16.08 -18.25
CA SER A 90 4.42 -16.08 -18.19
C SER A 90 3.83 -16.57 -16.88
N LEU A 91 4.59 -17.33 -16.08
CA LEU A 91 4.08 -17.94 -14.86
C LEU A 91 3.94 -16.88 -13.75
N MET A 92 2.88 -17.03 -12.95
CA MET A 92 2.53 -16.14 -11.86
C MET A 92 2.17 -16.95 -10.60
N PHE A 93 2.59 -16.42 -9.45
CA PHE A 93 2.24 -16.91 -8.10
C PHE A 93 2.44 -18.42 -7.89
N ALA A 94 3.49 -19.00 -8.48
CA ALA A 94 3.75 -20.42 -8.32
C ALA A 94 4.02 -20.75 -6.84
N LYS A 95 3.47 -21.87 -6.34
CA LYS A 95 3.66 -22.33 -4.96
C LYS A 95 3.46 -23.84 -4.82
N PHE A 96 4.21 -24.45 -3.90
CA PHE A 96 4.11 -25.88 -3.59
C PHE A 96 2.73 -26.26 -3.05
N SER A 97 2.31 -27.50 -3.31
CA SER A 97 1.31 -28.17 -2.48
C SER A 97 1.84 -28.37 -1.05
N PRO A 98 0.98 -28.53 -0.03
CA PRO A 98 1.42 -28.69 1.36
C PRO A 98 2.40 -29.85 1.59
N ASP A 99 2.29 -30.94 0.83
CA ASP A 99 3.18 -32.08 0.88
C ASP A 99 4.48 -31.91 0.07
N GLY A 100 4.59 -30.83 -0.73
CA GLY A 100 5.70 -30.58 -1.64
C GLY A 100 5.76 -31.50 -2.86
N SER A 101 4.70 -32.26 -3.18
CA SER A 101 4.71 -33.16 -4.34
C SER A 101 4.36 -32.48 -5.66
N LYS A 102 3.72 -31.31 -5.61
CA LYS A 102 3.20 -30.57 -6.78
C LYS A 102 3.49 -29.08 -6.65
N VAL A 103 3.42 -28.37 -7.77
CA VAL A 103 3.40 -26.90 -7.80
C VAL A 103 2.21 -26.43 -8.61
N ALA A 104 1.45 -25.48 -8.08
CA ALA A 104 0.39 -24.80 -8.82
C ALA A 104 0.86 -23.41 -9.22
N TYR A 105 0.41 -22.93 -10.38
CA TYR A 105 0.72 -21.60 -10.90
C TYR A 105 -0.37 -21.13 -11.85
N VAL A 106 -0.38 -19.82 -12.14
CA VAL A 106 -1.18 -19.24 -13.21
C VAL A 106 -0.28 -18.93 -14.40
N SER A 107 -0.77 -19.19 -15.60
CA SER A 107 -0.18 -18.74 -16.86
C SER A 107 -1.31 -18.41 -17.82
N GLU A 108 -1.21 -17.29 -18.55
CA GLU A 108 -2.22 -16.91 -19.56
C GLU A 108 -3.66 -16.96 -19.01
N HIS A 109 -3.85 -16.42 -17.80
CA HIS A 109 -5.14 -16.35 -17.08
C HIS A 109 -5.79 -17.71 -16.77
N ASN A 110 -4.99 -18.78 -16.75
CA ASN A 110 -5.44 -20.13 -16.43
C ASN A 110 -4.60 -20.78 -15.33
N LEU A 111 -5.23 -21.63 -14.54
CA LEU A 111 -4.60 -22.39 -13.46
C LEU A 111 -4.04 -23.70 -13.97
N PHE A 112 -2.85 -24.05 -13.48
CA PHE A 112 -2.17 -25.29 -13.77
C PHE A 112 -1.62 -25.91 -12.49
N VAL A 113 -1.51 -27.24 -12.49
CA VAL A 113 -0.77 -28.01 -11.49
C VAL A 113 0.28 -28.85 -12.21
N GLU A 114 1.52 -28.77 -11.75
CA GLU A 114 2.62 -29.59 -12.23
C GLU A 114 3.04 -30.59 -11.14
N ASN A 115 3.08 -31.88 -11.49
CA ASN A 115 3.58 -32.94 -10.62
C ASN A 115 5.11 -32.97 -10.67
N LEU A 116 5.78 -32.87 -9.52
CA LEU A 116 7.24 -32.78 -9.47
C LEU A 116 7.94 -34.13 -9.65
N ALA A 117 7.22 -35.25 -9.59
CA ALA A 117 7.80 -36.58 -9.81
C ALA A 117 8.12 -36.83 -11.28
N ASP A 118 7.24 -36.40 -12.19
CA ASP A 118 7.29 -36.69 -13.63
C ASP A 118 7.19 -35.43 -14.52
N ASN A 119 7.01 -34.25 -13.93
CA ASN A 119 6.78 -32.97 -14.61
C ASN A 119 5.52 -32.95 -15.50
N THR A 120 4.53 -33.81 -15.19
CA THR A 120 3.23 -33.77 -15.86
C THR A 120 2.47 -32.51 -15.45
N ILE A 121 2.01 -31.74 -16.44
CA ILE A 121 1.22 -30.51 -16.25
C ILE A 121 -0.25 -30.81 -16.51
N THR A 122 -1.10 -30.54 -15.52
CA THR A 122 -2.57 -30.64 -15.60
C THR A 122 -3.17 -29.23 -15.65
N PRO A 123 -3.82 -28.82 -16.76
CA PRO A 123 -4.62 -27.61 -16.78
C PRO A 123 -5.88 -27.79 -15.93
N LEU A 124 -6.14 -26.84 -15.04
CA LEU A 124 -7.33 -26.83 -14.18
C LEU A 124 -8.43 -25.91 -14.71
N THR A 125 -8.05 -24.88 -15.46
CA THR A 125 -8.95 -24.03 -16.24
C THR A 125 -8.39 -23.88 -17.65
N THR A 126 -9.25 -23.58 -18.61
CA THR A 126 -8.87 -23.40 -20.03
C THR A 126 -9.61 -22.26 -20.73
N ASP A 127 -10.48 -21.55 -20.03
CA ASP A 127 -11.35 -20.49 -20.55
C ASP A 127 -10.76 -19.09 -20.32
N GLY A 128 -9.60 -18.99 -19.67
CA GLY A 128 -8.98 -17.73 -19.33
C GLY A 128 -8.68 -16.85 -20.56
N THR A 129 -9.05 -15.58 -20.46
CA THR A 129 -8.77 -14.51 -21.43
C THR A 129 -8.33 -13.25 -20.69
N THR A 130 -8.06 -12.14 -21.38
CA THR A 130 -7.79 -10.87 -20.70
C THR A 130 -8.98 -10.41 -19.86
N GLY A 131 -10.21 -10.62 -20.35
CA GLY A 131 -11.44 -10.25 -19.64
C GLY A 131 -12.01 -11.35 -18.73
N LEU A 132 -11.56 -12.60 -18.83
CA LEU A 132 -11.99 -13.69 -17.94
C LEU A 132 -10.76 -14.27 -17.23
N ILE A 133 -10.59 -13.91 -15.98
CA ILE A 133 -9.33 -14.08 -15.25
C ILE A 133 -9.49 -15.19 -14.21
N ASN A 134 -8.76 -16.29 -14.33
CA ASN A 134 -8.74 -17.36 -13.33
C ASN A 134 -7.45 -17.32 -12.51
N GLY A 135 -7.56 -17.30 -11.18
CA GLY A 135 -6.41 -17.50 -10.28
C GLY A 135 -5.53 -16.26 -10.08
N THR A 136 -5.88 -15.13 -10.67
CA THR A 136 -5.29 -13.79 -10.48
C THR A 136 -6.39 -12.74 -10.47
N PHE A 137 -6.05 -11.46 -10.56
CA PHE A 137 -6.99 -10.35 -10.50
C PHE A 137 -6.77 -9.35 -11.63
N ASP A 138 -7.77 -8.50 -11.84
CA ASP A 138 -7.66 -7.33 -12.71
C ASP A 138 -6.87 -6.19 -12.03
N TRP A 139 -6.72 -5.07 -12.75
CA TRP A 139 -5.96 -3.92 -12.27
C TRP A 139 -6.52 -3.36 -10.96
N VAL A 140 -7.85 -3.16 -10.84
CA VAL A 140 -8.45 -2.46 -9.70
C VAL A 140 -8.41 -3.30 -8.42
N TYR A 141 -8.58 -4.62 -8.52
CA TYR A 141 -8.43 -5.51 -7.35
C TYR A 141 -6.98 -5.53 -6.85
N GLU A 142 -5.99 -5.56 -7.75
CA GLU A 142 -4.57 -5.46 -7.38
C GLU A 142 -4.27 -4.11 -6.74
N GLU A 143 -4.80 -3.04 -7.32
CA GLU A 143 -4.61 -1.66 -6.91
C GLU A 143 -5.20 -1.38 -5.53
N GLU A 144 -6.50 -1.66 -5.35
CA GLU A 144 -7.31 -1.09 -4.26
C GLU A 144 -7.68 -2.06 -3.15
N LEU A 145 -7.49 -3.36 -3.38
CA LEU A 145 -7.76 -4.44 -2.42
C LEU A 145 -6.52 -5.28 -2.11
N ASP A 146 -5.38 -4.97 -2.72
CA ASP A 146 -4.11 -5.71 -2.61
C ASP A 146 -4.24 -7.19 -3.07
N CYS A 147 -5.16 -7.44 -3.99
CA CYS A 147 -5.47 -8.78 -4.48
C CYS A 147 -4.63 -9.10 -5.72
N ARG A 148 -3.65 -9.98 -5.57
CA ARG A 148 -2.70 -10.37 -6.64
C ARG A 148 -2.68 -11.87 -6.85
N ASP A 149 -2.43 -12.58 -5.75
CA ASP A 149 -2.44 -14.03 -5.68
C ASP A 149 -3.88 -14.56 -5.53
N GLY A 150 -4.44 -15.07 -6.63
CA GLY A 150 -5.85 -15.49 -6.73
C GLY A 150 -6.12 -16.98 -6.56
N PHE A 151 -5.25 -17.76 -5.89
CA PHE A 151 -5.59 -19.15 -5.54
C PHE A 151 -4.91 -19.68 -4.26
N ARG A 152 -5.51 -20.71 -3.64
CA ARG A 152 -5.07 -21.35 -2.39
C ARG A 152 -5.16 -22.88 -2.48
N TRP A 153 -4.10 -23.56 -2.07
CA TRP A 153 -4.10 -25.02 -1.88
C TRP A 153 -4.95 -25.42 -0.69
N SER A 154 -5.76 -26.47 -0.83
CA SER A 154 -6.38 -27.12 0.32
C SER A 154 -5.30 -27.69 1.25
N PRO A 155 -5.53 -27.77 2.57
CA PRO A 155 -4.52 -28.26 3.51
C PRO A 155 -4.06 -29.70 3.24
N ASP A 156 -4.90 -30.52 2.60
CA ASP A 156 -4.58 -31.89 2.15
C ASP A 156 -3.95 -31.96 0.74
N GLY A 157 -3.78 -30.83 0.06
CA GLY A 157 -3.18 -30.74 -1.27
C GLY A 157 -4.02 -31.36 -2.41
N GLN A 158 -5.31 -31.64 -2.20
CA GLN A 158 -6.16 -32.30 -3.20
C GLN A 158 -6.99 -31.33 -4.06
N LYS A 159 -7.14 -30.08 -3.64
CA LYS A 159 -7.98 -29.08 -4.31
C LYS A 159 -7.27 -27.73 -4.36
N LEU A 160 -7.63 -26.92 -5.35
CA LEU A 160 -7.36 -25.49 -5.35
C LEU A 160 -8.67 -24.72 -5.21
N ALA A 161 -8.71 -23.77 -4.28
CA ALA A 161 -9.71 -22.72 -4.28
C ALA A 161 -9.15 -21.51 -5.05
N TYR A 162 -9.95 -20.86 -5.87
CA TYR A 162 -9.51 -19.73 -6.69
C TYR A 162 -10.60 -18.69 -6.91
N TRP A 163 -10.18 -17.46 -7.16
CA TRP A 163 -11.05 -16.40 -7.65
C TRP A 163 -11.14 -16.46 -9.17
N GLN A 164 -12.34 -16.24 -9.71
CA GLN A 164 -12.55 -15.89 -11.10
C GLN A 164 -13.17 -14.50 -11.19
N LEU A 165 -12.53 -13.62 -11.95
CA LEU A 165 -13.03 -12.29 -12.28
C LEU A 165 -13.48 -12.28 -13.74
N ASP A 166 -14.65 -11.72 -13.99
CA ASP A 166 -15.18 -11.46 -15.33
C ASP A 166 -15.25 -9.94 -15.53
N ALA A 167 -14.21 -9.44 -16.19
CA ALA A 167 -13.99 -8.08 -16.62
C ALA A 167 -14.37 -7.87 -18.10
N THR A 168 -15.06 -8.82 -18.75
CA THR A 168 -15.41 -8.73 -20.19
C THR A 168 -16.28 -7.54 -20.55
N LYS A 169 -16.98 -6.96 -19.56
CA LYS A 169 -17.80 -5.75 -19.69
C LYS A 169 -17.05 -4.47 -19.29
N THR A 170 -15.89 -4.60 -18.66
CA THR A 170 -15.07 -3.46 -18.23
C THR A 170 -14.50 -2.78 -19.46
N ARG A 171 -14.65 -1.46 -19.54
CA ARG A 171 -14.13 -0.68 -20.66
C ARG A 171 -12.64 -0.48 -20.52
N ASN A 172 -11.97 -0.35 -21.65
CA ASN A 172 -10.58 0.07 -21.69
C ASN A 172 -10.50 1.60 -21.58
N TYR A 173 -9.71 2.09 -20.64
CA TYR A 173 -9.07 3.38 -20.76
C TYR A 173 -7.93 3.27 -21.77
N LEU A 174 -7.90 4.15 -22.77
CA LEU A 174 -6.90 4.13 -23.84
C LEU A 174 -5.83 5.17 -23.55
N MET A 175 -4.71 4.74 -22.96
CA MET A 175 -3.53 5.60 -22.84
C MET A 175 -2.89 5.80 -24.21
N LEU A 176 -2.31 6.98 -24.45
CA LEU A 176 -1.66 7.30 -25.72
C LEU A 176 -0.15 7.26 -25.58
N ASN A 177 0.51 6.40 -26.36
CA ASN A 177 1.96 6.39 -26.52
C ASN A 177 2.33 7.17 -27.78
N THR A 178 3.06 8.27 -27.61
CA THR A 178 3.41 9.19 -28.70
C THR A 178 4.90 9.21 -29.04
N THR A 179 5.74 8.42 -28.35
CA THR A 179 7.20 8.52 -28.49
C THR A 179 7.90 7.24 -28.92
N ASP A 180 7.27 6.07 -28.76
CA ASP A 180 7.96 4.79 -29.00
C ASP A 180 7.89 4.33 -30.47
N ALA A 181 7.08 5.00 -31.29
CA ALA A 181 6.97 4.77 -32.72
C ALA A 181 6.69 6.08 -33.47
N LEU A 182 6.92 6.08 -34.80
CA LEU A 182 6.64 7.25 -35.66
C LEU A 182 5.16 7.64 -35.67
N TYR A 183 4.27 6.63 -35.60
CA TYR A 183 2.83 6.84 -35.48
C TYR A 183 2.42 6.49 -34.04
N PRO A 184 1.70 7.39 -33.34
CA PRO A 184 1.19 7.10 -32.01
C PRO A 184 0.28 5.87 -32.01
N PHE A 185 0.26 5.16 -30.88
CA PHE A 185 -0.62 4.01 -30.67
C PHE A 185 -1.21 4.03 -29.26
N THR A 186 -2.28 3.27 -29.06
CA THR A 186 -2.96 3.19 -27.77
C THR A 186 -2.47 2.00 -26.95
N ILE A 187 -2.40 2.19 -25.64
CA ILE A 187 -2.18 1.14 -24.65
C ILE A 187 -3.48 1.00 -23.84
N PRO A 188 -4.22 -0.11 -24.01
CA PRO A 188 -5.47 -0.32 -23.29
C PRO A 188 -5.21 -0.75 -21.84
N VAL A 189 -6.00 -0.21 -20.91
CA VAL A 189 -6.08 -0.63 -19.50
C VAL A 189 -7.55 -0.83 -19.15
N GLU A 190 -7.93 -2.03 -18.73
CA GLU A 190 -9.29 -2.32 -18.24
C GLU A 190 -9.51 -1.56 -16.93
N TYR A 191 -10.36 -0.54 -16.94
CA TYR A 191 -10.48 0.41 -15.83
C TYR A 191 -11.92 0.90 -15.66
N PRO A 192 -12.65 0.41 -14.64
CA PRO A 192 -13.98 0.91 -14.29
C PRO A 192 -13.84 2.19 -13.46
N VAL A 193 -14.18 3.33 -14.06
CA VAL A 193 -14.30 4.61 -13.34
C VAL A 193 -15.54 4.61 -12.44
N VAL A 194 -15.63 5.57 -11.53
CA VAL A 194 -16.81 5.81 -10.68
C VAL A 194 -18.14 5.64 -11.44
N GLY A 195 -19.04 4.84 -10.87
CA GLY A 195 -20.37 4.58 -11.41
C GLY A 195 -20.43 3.43 -12.42
N GLU A 196 -19.33 3.09 -13.10
CA GLU A 196 -19.28 1.90 -13.97
C GLU A 196 -19.25 0.62 -13.10
N ASP A 197 -19.79 -0.47 -13.64
CA ASP A 197 -19.82 -1.75 -12.94
C ASP A 197 -18.39 -2.28 -12.74
N PRO A 198 -18.04 -2.79 -11.53
CA PRO A 198 -16.79 -3.49 -11.34
C PRO A 198 -16.85 -4.90 -11.96
N SER A 199 -15.69 -5.54 -12.07
CA SER A 199 -15.59 -6.92 -12.54
C SER A 199 -16.39 -7.87 -11.64
N ARG A 200 -17.19 -8.74 -12.28
CA ARG A 200 -17.96 -9.76 -11.56
C ARG A 200 -17.00 -10.74 -10.90
N CYS A 201 -17.14 -10.96 -9.59
CA CYS A 201 -16.22 -11.80 -8.82
C CYS A 201 -16.92 -13.02 -8.22
N ARG A 202 -16.34 -14.21 -8.43
CA ARG A 202 -16.79 -15.47 -7.81
C ARG A 202 -15.64 -16.35 -7.35
N VAL A 203 -15.93 -17.24 -6.40
CA VAL A 203 -14.98 -18.21 -5.85
C VAL A 203 -15.36 -19.62 -6.28
N GLY A 204 -14.38 -20.38 -6.76
CA GLY A 204 -14.52 -21.77 -7.16
C GLY A 204 -13.49 -22.68 -6.50
N VAL A 205 -13.81 -23.96 -6.41
CA VAL A 205 -12.90 -25.03 -5.98
C VAL A 205 -12.80 -26.09 -7.07
N VAL A 206 -11.58 -26.45 -7.44
CA VAL A 206 -11.29 -27.44 -8.49
C VAL A 206 -10.35 -28.53 -7.96
N PRO A 207 -10.61 -29.82 -8.25
CA PRO A 207 -9.66 -30.90 -7.93
C PRO A 207 -8.34 -30.72 -8.66
N VAL A 208 -7.22 -31.05 -8.02
CA VAL A 208 -5.87 -30.89 -8.62
C VAL A 208 -5.60 -31.86 -9.77
N THR A 209 -6.46 -32.87 -9.92
CA THR A 209 -6.48 -33.82 -11.05
C THR A 209 -7.23 -33.27 -12.27
N GLY A 210 -7.77 -32.04 -12.19
CA GLY A 210 -8.70 -31.49 -13.17
C GLY A 210 -10.15 -31.94 -12.93
N GLY A 211 -11.08 -31.37 -13.70
CA GLY A 211 -12.51 -31.64 -13.61
C GLY A 211 -13.35 -30.36 -13.54
N ALA A 212 -14.63 -30.50 -13.19
CA ALA A 212 -15.53 -29.36 -13.07
C ALA A 212 -15.25 -28.56 -11.79
N THR A 213 -15.21 -27.23 -11.91
CA THR A 213 -15.16 -26.33 -10.76
C THR A 213 -16.48 -26.37 -10.00
N LYS A 214 -16.41 -26.57 -8.68
CA LYS A 214 -17.52 -26.30 -7.77
C LYS A 214 -17.50 -24.82 -7.38
N TRP A 215 -18.52 -24.08 -7.80
CA TRP A 215 -18.69 -22.68 -7.43
C TRP A 215 -19.31 -22.56 -6.03
N MET A 216 -18.84 -21.59 -5.25
CA MET A 216 -19.42 -21.26 -3.94
C MET A 216 -20.62 -20.35 -4.14
N ASP A 217 -21.73 -20.65 -3.48
CA ASP A 217 -23.01 -19.93 -3.55
C ASP A 217 -22.97 -18.64 -2.70
N VAL A 218 -22.01 -17.77 -3.00
CA VAL A 218 -21.84 -16.47 -2.33
C VAL A 218 -23.09 -15.62 -2.58
N PRO A 219 -23.77 -15.12 -1.54
CA PRO A 219 -25.04 -14.41 -1.70
C PRO A 219 -24.84 -13.00 -2.26
N GLY A 220 -25.83 -12.53 -3.03
CA GLY A 220 -25.85 -11.20 -3.64
C GLY A 220 -25.51 -11.20 -5.12
N ASP A 221 -25.57 -10.03 -5.73
CA ASP A 221 -25.10 -9.85 -7.10
C ASP A 221 -23.56 -9.78 -7.11
N ALA A 222 -22.93 -10.69 -7.85
CA ALA A 222 -21.49 -10.81 -7.97
C ALA A 222 -20.80 -9.60 -8.62
N VAL A 223 -21.56 -8.69 -9.25
CA VAL A 223 -21.10 -7.37 -9.72
C VAL A 223 -21.20 -6.31 -8.62
N GLN A 224 -22.15 -6.41 -7.70
CA GLN A 224 -22.39 -5.36 -6.69
C GLN A 224 -21.71 -5.64 -5.34
N HIS A 225 -20.68 -6.50 -5.33
CA HIS A 225 -19.88 -6.80 -4.15
C HIS A 225 -18.44 -7.19 -4.51
N TYR A 226 -17.54 -7.09 -3.53
CA TYR A 226 -16.16 -7.52 -3.65
C TYR A 226 -15.89 -8.73 -2.74
N ILE A 227 -14.98 -9.61 -3.15
CA ILE A 227 -14.46 -10.71 -2.32
C ILE A 227 -12.96 -10.51 -2.13
N PRO A 228 -12.53 -9.58 -1.25
CA PRO A 228 -11.12 -9.26 -1.10
C PRO A 228 -10.31 -10.41 -0.47
N ARG A 229 -10.93 -11.34 0.24
CA ARG A 229 -10.20 -12.38 0.99
C ARG A 229 -10.91 -13.72 0.93
N MET A 230 -10.11 -14.77 0.75
CA MET A 230 -10.51 -16.17 0.82
C MET A 230 -9.32 -16.96 1.36
N GLU A 231 -9.59 -17.85 2.32
CA GLU A 231 -8.62 -18.84 2.78
C GLU A 231 -9.30 -20.18 3.10
N TRP A 232 -8.49 -21.25 3.14
CA TRP A 232 -8.97 -22.52 3.69
C TRP A 232 -9.10 -22.44 5.22
N ALA A 233 -10.20 -22.98 5.73
CA ALA A 233 -10.50 -23.13 7.14
C ALA A 233 -10.61 -24.60 7.57
N GLY A 234 -10.24 -25.53 6.68
CA GLY A 234 -10.30 -26.98 6.82
C GLY A 234 -10.09 -27.63 5.44
N ASN A 235 -10.21 -28.95 5.33
CA ASN A 235 -10.05 -29.64 4.03
C ASN A 235 -11.26 -29.48 3.08
N ASP A 236 -12.41 -29.09 3.63
CA ASP A 236 -13.65 -28.89 2.89
C ASP A 236 -14.39 -27.60 3.26
N GLU A 237 -13.69 -26.68 3.92
CA GLU A 237 -14.24 -25.39 4.35
C GLU A 237 -13.35 -24.24 3.90
N LEU A 238 -13.94 -23.22 3.30
CA LEU A 238 -13.32 -21.91 3.04
C LEU A 238 -13.90 -20.87 3.99
N ILE A 239 -13.10 -19.87 4.34
CA ILE A 239 -13.55 -18.62 4.94
C ILE A 239 -13.41 -17.50 3.90
N LEU A 240 -14.44 -16.67 3.78
CA LEU A 240 -14.53 -15.57 2.82
C LEU A 240 -14.83 -14.26 3.55
N GLN A 241 -14.23 -13.16 3.08
CA GLN A 241 -14.72 -11.81 3.36
C GLN A 241 -15.43 -11.28 2.12
N GLN A 242 -16.67 -10.83 2.27
CA GLN A 242 -17.40 -10.05 1.27
C GLN A 242 -17.55 -8.61 1.75
N LEU A 243 -17.36 -7.65 0.85
CA LEU A 243 -17.72 -6.24 1.02
C LEU A 243 -18.83 -5.91 0.03
N ASN A 244 -19.86 -5.17 0.43
CA ASN A 244 -20.79 -4.60 -0.55
C ASN A 244 -20.08 -3.54 -1.42
N ARG A 245 -20.67 -3.12 -2.54
CA ARG A 245 -20.07 -2.11 -3.43
C ARG A 245 -19.69 -0.80 -2.71
N ARG A 246 -20.56 -0.30 -1.82
CA ARG A 246 -20.29 0.88 -0.99
C ARG A 246 -19.16 0.65 0.04
N GLN A 247 -18.75 -0.60 0.26
CA GLN A 247 -17.73 -1.02 1.21
C GLN A 247 -18.02 -0.57 2.64
N ASN A 248 -19.29 -0.50 3.03
CA ASN A 248 -19.73 -0.12 4.37
C ASN A 248 -20.42 -1.26 5.13
N GLU A 249 -20.58 -2.41 4.48
CA GLU A 249 -20.98 -3.68 5.09
C GLU A 249 -19.91 -4.73 4.77
N SER A 250 -19.43 -5.45 5.79
CA SER A 250 -18.56 -6.59 5.63
C SER A 250 -19.19 -7.85 6.20
N LYS A 251 -19.15 -8.94 5.44
CA LYS A 251 -19.63 -10.26 5.85
C LYS A 251 -18.49 -11.26 5.80
N LEU A 252 -18.24 -11.90 6.93
CA LEU A 252 -17.44 -13.10 7.01
C LEU A 252 -18.35 -14.30 6.84
N MET A 253 -17.97 -15.23 5.97
CA MET A 253 -18.77 -16.39 5.60
C MET A 253 -17.93 -17.66 5.58
N MET A 254 -18.57 -18.79 5.84
CA MET A 254 -17.98 -20.11 5.69
C MET A 254 -18.61 -20.80 4.49
N ALA A 255 -17.81 -21.32 3.57
CA ALA A 255 -18.26 -22.03 2.39
C ALA A 255 -17.81 -23.50 2.42
N THR A 256 -18.70 -24.43 2.09
CA THR A 256 -18.40 -25.86 2.02
C THR A 256 -17.96 -26.23 0.61
N ALA A 257 -16.70 -26.61 0.45
CA ALA A 257 -16.06 -26.79 -0.85
C ALA A 257 -16.68 -27.93 -1.70
N SER A 258 -17.19 -28.99 -1.05
CA SER A 258 -17.82 -30.13 -1.75
C SER A 258 -19.23 -29.85 -2.27
N SER A 259 -20.00 -28.98 -1.59
CA SER A 259 -21.40 -28.71 -1.92
C SER A 259 -21.60 -27.38 -2.64
N GLY A 260 -20.77 -26.37 -2.35
CA GLY A 260 -20.97 -24.98 -2.76
C GLY A 260 -21.69 -24.13 -1.72
N ALA A 261 -22.28 -24.75 -0.69
CA ALA A 261 -23.12 -24.06 0.28
C ALA A 261 -22.32 -23.01 1.08
N VAL A 262 -22.87 -21.81 1.21
CA VAL A 262 -22.29 -20.70 1.98
C VAL A 262 -23.20 -20.37 3.17
N ARG A 263 -22.62 -20.19 4.35
CA ARG A 263 -23.32 -19.71 5.55
C ARG A 263 -22.66 -18.45 6.12
N PRO A 264 -23.43 -17.49 6.65
CA PRO A 264 -22.86 -16.35 7.36
C PRO A 264 -22.13 -16.83 8.63
N LEU A 265 -21.05 -16.13 8.97
CA LEU A 265 -20.30 -16.34 10.20
C LEU A 265 -20.36 -15.11 11.10
N TYR A 266 -20.11 -13.92 10.53
CA TYR A 266 -20.04 -12.67 11.27
C TYR A 266 -20.22 -11.50 10.31
N SER A 267 -20.79 -10.39 10.77
CA SER A 267 -20.99 -9.20 9.94
C SER A 267 -20.75 -7.91 10.71
N GLU A 268 -20.32 -6.89 9.99
CA GLU A 268 -20.10 -5.54 10.50
C GLU A 268 -20.67 -4.51 9.51
N THR A 269 -21.12 -3.39 10.07
CA THR A 269 -21.57 -2.21 9.32
C THR A 269 -20.91 -0.97 9.88
N ASP A 270 -20.51 -0.04 9.01
CA ASP A 270 -19.94 1.25 9.38
C ASP A 270 -20.71 2.37 8.64
N LYS A 271 -20.83 3.55 9.25
CA LYS A 271 -21.50 4.70 8.62
C LYS A 271 -20.69 5.30 7.45
N ALA A 272 -19.40 5.03 7.39
CA ALA A 272 -18.47 5.45 6.36
C ALA A 272 -18.07 4.22 5.53
N TRP A 273 -16.94 3.58 5.84
CA TRP A 273 -16.48 2.37 5.15
C TRP A 273 -15.88 1.33 6.11
N ILE A 274 -15.62 0.12 5.64
CA ILE A 274 -14.95 -0.97 6.33
C ILE A 274 -13.74 -1.40 5.48
N ASP A 275 -12.57 -1.46 6.10
CA ASP A 275 -11.36 -1.92 5.44
C ASP A 275 -11.43 -3.44 5.18
N ALA A 276 -10.84 -3.89 4.06
CA ALA A 276 -10.57 -5.31 3.89
C ALA A 276 -9.60 -5.81 4.98
N LYS A 277 -9.64 -7.12 5.29
CA LYS A 277 -8.70 -7.72 6.24
C LYS A 277 -7.27 -7.32 5.88
N GLU A 278 -6.49 -6.92 6.89
CA GLU A 278 -5.06 -6.67 6.75
C GLU A 278 -4.35 -7.92 6.20
N GLY A 279 -3.54 -7.72 5.16
CA GLY A 279 -2.86 -8.80 4.43
C GLY A 279 -3.80 -9.64 3.55
N ALA A 280 -3.41 -9.83 2.29
CA ALA A 280 -4.18 -10.59 1.29
C ALA A 280 -4.13 -12.12 1.45
N VAL A 281 -3.18 -12.64 2.24
CA VAL A 281 -2.95 -14.08 2.44
C VAL A 281 -3.04 -14.42 3.92
N GLY A 282 -3.50 -15.62 4.21
CA GLY A 282 -3.58 -16.18 5.54
C GLY A 282 -4.81 -15.70 6.33
N TRP A 283 -5.14 -16.49 7.34
CA TRP A 283 -6.19 -16.18 8.30
C TRP A 283 -5.65 -16.48 9.70
N ASN A 284 -5.80 -15.54 10.62
CA ASN A 284 -5.19 -15.60 11.95
C ASN A 284 -5.95 -16.56 12.88
N TRP A 285 -6.09 -17.82 12.46
CA TRP A 285 -6.70 -18.89 13.23
C TRP A 285 -5.89 -19.17 14.48
N ILE A 286 -6.61 -19.40 15.57
CA ILE A 286 -6.08 -19.75 16.89
C ILE A 286 -6.91 -20.88 17.51
N ASN A 287 -6.44 -21.40 18.65
CA ASN A 287 -7.06 -22.47 19.40
C ASN A 287 -7.27 -23.74 18.56
N GLY A 288 -6.33 -24.04 17.66
CA GLY A 288 -6.44 -25.17 16.73
C GLY A 288 -7.57 -24.99 15.71
N GLY A 289 -7.78 -23.75 15.22
CA GLY A 289 -8.79 -23.43 14.20
C GLY A 289 -10.21 -23.26 14.73
N LYS A 290 -10.40 -23.13 16.06
CA LYS A 290 -11.73 -22.94 16.69
C LYS A 290 -12.20 -21.49 16.67
N SER A 291 -11.28 -20.54 16.56
CA SER A 291 -11.54 -19.11 16.48
C SER A 291 -10.39 -18.37 15.78
N PHE A 292 -10.52 -17.09 15.47
CA PHE A 292 -9.47 -16.30 14.83
C PHE A 292 -9.43 -14.86 15.35
N VAL A 293 -8.26 -14.21 15.21
CA VAL A 293 -8.07 -12.79 15.53
C VAL A 293 -8.50 -11.92 14.33
N TRP A 294 -9.36 -10.95 14.59
CA TRP A 294 -9.99 -10.06 13.61
C TRP A 294 -9.82 -8.59 14.02
N SER A 295 -9.56 -7.70 13.06
CA SER A 295 -9.49 -6.25 13.31
C SER A 295 -10.82 -5.60 12.98
N SER A 296 -11.33 -4.75 13.87
CA SER A 296 -12.58 -4.02 13.67
C SER A 296 -12.51 -2.64 14.31
N GLU A 297 -13.22 -1.68 13.73
CA GLU A 297 -13.35 -0.30 14.23
C GLU A 297 -14.72 -0.01 14.87
N LYS A 298 -15.53 -1.06 15.10
CA LYS A 298 -16.94 -0.94 15.51
C LYS A 298 -17.16 -0.24 16.86
N ASP A 299 -16.15 -0.16 17.71
CA ASP A 299 -16.19 0.52 19.02
C ASP A 299 -15.55 1.92 18.98
N GLY A 300 -15.21 2.43 17.79
CA GLY A 300 -14.61 3.75 17.60
C GLY A 300 -13.08 3.75 17.50
N TRP A 301 -12.44 2.61 17.75
CA TRP A 301 -11.00 2.42 17.64
C TRP A 301 -10.69 1.14 16.86
N ARG A 302 -9.58 1.11 16.12
CA ARG A 302 -9.15 -0.11 15.46
C ARG A 302 -8.62 -1.08 16.49
N HIS A 303 -9.43 -2.07 16.85
CA HIS A 303 -9.14 -3.04 17.88
C HIS A 303 -9.18 -4.47 17.37
N LEU A 304 -8.48 -5.36 18.08
CA LEU A 304 -8.49 -6.79 17.83
C LEU A 304 -9.62 -7.48 18.60
N TYR A 305 -10.28 -8.41 17.93
CA TYR A 305 -11.35 -9.25 18.45
C TYR A 305 -11.02 -10.72 18.18
N ASN A 306 -11.36 -11.61 19.12
CA ASN A 306 -11.41 -13.04 18.87
C ASN A 306 -12.82 -13.40 18.39
N ILE A 307 -12.94 -13.97 17.18
CA ILE A 307 -14.21 -14.43 16.61
C ILE A 307 -14.21 -15.95 16.54
N ASP A 308 -15.16 -16.59 17.22
CA ASP A 308 -15.32 -18.05 17.15
C ASP A 308 -16.12 -18.51 15.91
N ARG A 309 -16.15 -19.82 15.65
CA ARG A 309 -16.91 -20.41 14.52
C ARG A 309 -18.43 -20.25 14.60
N LYS A 310 -18.96 -19.71 15.71
CA LYS A 310 -20.38 -19.35 15.89
C LYS A 310 -20.61 -17.84 15.69
N GLY A 311 -19.56 -17.08 15.36
CA GLY A 311 -19.64 -15.63 15.15
C GLY A 311 -19.55 -14.80 16.43
N LYS A 312 -19.25 -15.40 17.58
CA LYS A 312 -19.12 -14.64 18.83
C LYS A 312 -17.81 -13.87 18.83
N ALA A 313 -17.90 -12.54 18.80
CA ALA A 313 -16.76 -11.64 18.89
C ALA A 313 -16.46 -11.25 20.35
N THR A 314 -15.19 -11.35 20.75
CA THR A 314 -14.69 -10.96 22.09
C THR A 314 -13.53 -9.98 21.94
N LEU A 315 -13.65 -8.79 22.52
CA LEU A 315 -12.61 -7.73 22.44
C LEU A 315 -11.31 -8.18 23.14
N LEU A 316 -10.18 -8.03 22.45
CA LEU A 316 -8.84 -8.40 22.93
C LEU A 316 -8.03 -7.19 23.38
N THR A 317 -8.03 -6.11 22.61
CA THR A 317 -7.26 -4.90 22.89
C THR A 317 -8.18 -3.82 23.45
N LYS A 318 -8.14 -3.58 24.76
CA LYS A 318 -8.96 -2.55 25.41
C LYS A 318 -8.16 -1.25 25.59
N GLY A 319 -8.70 -0.13 25.13
CA GLY A 319 -8.17 1.21 25.42
C GLY A 319 -8.62 2.23 24.38
N ASP A 320 -8.05 3.43 24.48
CA ASP A 320 -8.31 4.53 23.55
C ASP A 320 -7.14 4.67 22.57
N TYR A 321 -6.93 3.66 21.72
CA TYR A 321 -5.84 3.64 20.74
C TYR A 321 -6.16 2.72 19.56
N ASP A 322 -5.54 2.98 18.42
CA ASP A 322 -5.61 2.07 17.29
C ASP A 322 -4.47 1.04 17.32
N VAL A 323 -4.84 -0.19 17.04
CA VAL A 323 -3.93 -1.24 16.59
C VAL A 323 -3.57 -0.96 15.14
N ILE A 324 -2.32 -0.62 14.89
CA ILE A 324 -1.80 -0.24 13.57
C ILE A 324 -1.62 -1.49 12.69
N SER A 325 -0.99 -2.53 13.24
CA SER A 325 -0.70 -3.80 12.58
C SER A 325 -0.48 -4.92 13.61
N ILE A 326 -0.77 -6.17 13.24
CA ILE A 326 -0.43 -7.36 14.04
C ILE A 326 0.95 -7.87 13.62
N GLU A 327 1.87 -8.00 14.57
CA GLU A 327 3.25 -8.45 14.28
C GLU A 327 3.46 -9.94 14.57
N ASN A 328 2.79 -10.48 15.59
CA ASN A 328 2.84 -11.92 15.89
C ASN A 328 1.70 -12.36 16.81
N ILE A 329 1.24 -13.61 16.66
CA ILE A 329 0.34 -14.30 17.59
C ILE A 329 1.05 -15.55 18.10
N ASP A 330 1.61 -15.48 19.31
CA ASP A 330 2.23 -16.63 19.97
C ASP A 330 1.16 -17.36 20.79
N GLU A 331 0.51 -18.35 20.17
CA GLU A 331 -0.51 -19.15 20.83
C GLU A 331 0.02 -19.95 22.02
N LYS A 332 1.27 -20.41 21.94
CA LYS A 332 1.87 -21.23 22.99
C LYS A 332 2.13 -20.41 24.25
N ALA A 333 2.59 -19.17 24.09
CA ALA A 333 2.75 -18.23 25.19
C ALA A 333 1.43 -17.52 25.57
N GLY A 334 0.43 -17.56 24.70
CA GLY A 334 -0.85 -16.88 24.91
C GLY A 334 -0.74 -15.36 24.79
N THR A 335 0.02 -14.86 23.82
CA THR A 335 0.34 -13.43 23.65
C THR A 335 0.16 -12.97 22.20
N ILE A 336 -0.40 -11.78 22.01
CA ILE A 336 -0.42 -11.08 20.72
C ILE A 336 0.52 -9.89 20.81
N TYR A 337 1.41 -9.75 19.83
CA TYR A 337 2.26 -8.58 19.61
C TYR A 337 1.69 -7.75 18.46
N PHE A 338 1.60 -6.44 18.65
CA PHE A 338 1.01 -5.52 17.68
C PHE A 338 1.60 -4.12 17.79
N MET A 339 1.55 -3.35 16.71
CA MET A 339 1.98 -1.95 16.70
C MET A 339 0.83 -1.02 17.12
N ALA A 340 1.12 -0.01 17.93
CA ALA A 340 0.17 1.02 18.30
C ALA A 340 0.87 2.34 18.66
N SER A 341 0.09 3.42 18.73
CA SER A 341 0.59 4.71 19.25
C SER A 341 -0.45 5.50 20.05
N PRO A 342 -0.70 5.10 21.32
CA PRO A 342 -1.77 5.69 22.13
C PRO A 342 -1.60 7.18 22.48
N THR A 343 -0.36 7.69 22.51
CA THR A 343 -0.07 9.03 23.05
C THR A 343 0.47 10.02 22.02
N ASN A 344 0.97 9.54 20.88
CA ASN A 344 1.59 10.39 19.86
C ASN A 344 1.47 9.75 18.47
N ALA A 345 0.49 10.20 17.69
CA ALA A 345 0.18 9.62 16.39
C ALA A 345 1.35 9.70 15.37
N THR A 346 2.37 10.52 15.61
CA THR A 346 3.55 10.61 14.74
C THR A 346 4.54 9.46 14.94
N GLN A 347 4.43 8.71 16.03
CA GLN A 347 5.36 7.64 16.43
C GLN A 347 4.67 6.27 16.39
N THR A 348 5.44 5.17 16.43
CA THR A 348 4.88 3.80 16.44
C THR A 348 5.69 2.89 17.35
N TYR A 349 5.01 2.10 18.19
CA TYR A 349 5.67 1.23 19.17
C TYR A 349 5.08 -0.17 19.19
N LEU A 350 5.90 -1.16 19.55
CA LEU A 350 5.43 -2.52 19.80
C LEU A 350 4.76 -2.61 21.17
N TYR A 351 3.58 -3.20 21.17
CA TYR A 351 2.81 -3.58 22.34
C TYR A 351 2.56 -5.08 22.36
N GLN A 352 2.25 -5.59 23.55
CA GLN A 352 1.74 -6.93 23.73
C GLN A 352 0.44 -6.93 24.54
N VAL A 353 -0.41 -7.93 24.30
CA VAL A 353 -1.62 -8.20 25.09
C VAL A 353 -1.80 -9.72 25.24
N PRO A 354 -2.37 -10.21 26.36
CA PRO A 354 -2.76 -11.61 26.46
C PRO A 354 -3.74 -12.00 25.35
N LEU A 355 -3.64 -13.22 24.81
CA LEU A 355 -4.53 -13.77 23.79
C LEU A 355 -6.00 -13.90 24.27
N LYS A 356 -6.21 -13.91 25.59
CA LYS A 356 -7.53 -13.83 26.23
C LYS A 356 -8.10 -12.40 26.31
N GLY A 357 -7.33 -11.41 25.87
CA GLY A 357 -7.63 -9.99 25.95
C GLY A 357 -7.21 -9.35 27.28
N GLY A 358 -7.09 -8.02 27.28
CA GLY A 358 -6.74 -7.25 28.47
C GLY A 358 -6.17 -5.86 28.15
N LYS A 359 -5.47 -5.30 29.14
CA LYS A 359 -4.70 -4.06 28.98
C LYS A 359 -3.40 -4.38 28.27
N ALA A 360 -3.10 -3.63 27.20
CA ALA A 360 -1.84 -3.76 26.49
C ALA A 360 -0.66 -3.17 27.29
N ALA A 361 0.51 -3.76 27.12
CA ALA A 361 1.77 -3.29 27.68
C ALA A 361 2.74 -2.96 26.54
N ARG A 362 3.36 -1.78 26.60
CA ARG A 362 4.40 -1.38 25.64
C ARG A 362 5.63 -2.26 25.86
N VAL A 363 6.13 -2.85 24.77
CA VAL A 363 7.35 -3.66 24.72
C VAL A 363 8.55 -2.79 24.35
N THR A 364 8.38 -1.88 23.39
CA THR A 364 9.45 -0.96 22.99
C THR A 364 9.87 -0.07 24.17
N PRO A 365 11.17 0.06 24.50
CA PRO A 365 11.66 0.92 25.58
C PRO A 365 11.18 2.37 25.47
N GLN A 366 10.90 3.00 26.61
CA GLN A 366 10.36 4.38 26.67
C GLN A 366 11.35 5.43 26.13
N ASN A 367 12.65 5.17 26.26
CA ASN A 367 13.71 6.07 25.79
C ASN A 367 14.00 5.98 24.29
N LEU A 368 13.37 5.04 23.56
CA LEU A 368 13.44 4.96 22.11
C LEU A 368 12.17 5.57 21.53
N ALA A 369 12.17 6.89 21.35
CA ALA A 369 11.06 7.61 20.74
C ALA A 369 11.26 7.72 19.22
N GLY A 370 10.21 7.48 18.44
CA GLY A 370 10.27 7.51 16.98
C GLY A 370 9.36 6.46 16.36
N SER A 371 9.75 5.98 15.18
CA SER A 371 9.02 4.95 14.44
C SER A 371 9.77 3.63 14.47
N HIS A 372 9.05 2.55 14.75
CA HIS A 372 9.59 1.21 14.89
C HIS A 372 8.87 0.22 13.97
N SER A 373 9.55 -0.85 13.57
CA SER A 373 8.94 -2.05 12.99
C SER A 373 9.67 -3.31 13.47
N TYR A 374 8.95 -4.43 13.54
CA TYR A 374 9.45 -5.68 14.09
C TYR A 374 9.08 -6.85 13.20
N ASP A 375 10.08 -7.62 12.74
CA ASP A 375 9.85 -8.94 12.18
C ASP A 375 10.12 -9.97 13.28
N ILE A 376 9.04 -10.49 13.87
CA ILE A 376 9.07 -11.33 15.07
C ILE A 376 9.18 -12.79 14.67
N SER A 377 10.15 -13.49 15.26
CA SER A 377 10.29 -14.95 15.08
C SER A 377 9.00 -15.70 15.47
N PRO A 378 8.64 -16.82 14.81
CA PRO A 378 7.37 -17.52 15.05
C PRO A 378 7.11 -17.96 16.49
N ASN A 379 8.17 -18.12 17.29
CA ASN A 379 8.08 -18.48 18.71
C ASN A 379 8.06 -17.28 19.67
N GLY A 380 7.98 -16.06 19.14
CA GLY A 380 7.87 -14.82 19.91
C GLY A 380 9.08 -14.47 20.78
N LYS A 381 10.25 -15.09 20.60
CA LYS A 381 11.42 -14.92 21.50
C LYS A 381 12.42 -13.87 21.05
N ILE A 382 12.54 -13.66 19.74
CA ILE A 382 13.42 -12.65 19.15
C ILE A 382 12.72 -11.92 18.01
N ALA A 383 13.20 -10.73 17.67
CA ALA A 383 12.73 -9.96 16.53
C ALA A 383 13.89 -9.24 15.82
N LEU A 384 13.78 -9.10 14.49
CA LEU A 384 14.52 -8.07 13.77
C LEU A 384 13.80 -6.75 14.01
N HIS A 385 14.45 -5.82 14.68
CA HIS A 385 13.88 -4.53 15.04
C HIS A 385 14.52 -3.44 14.17
N ASN A 386 13.70 -2.67 13.47
CA ASN A 386 14.14 -1.46 12.77
C ASN A 386 13.63 -0.23 13.53
N TYR A 387 14.48 0.78 13.67
CA TYR A 387 14.17 2.03 14.34
C TYR A 387 14.72 3.22 13.58
N SER A 388 13.94 4.30 13.52
CA SER A 388 14.42 5.62 13.13
C SER A 388 13.54 6.71 13.72
N SER A 389 14.04 7.93 13.71
CA SER A 389 13.28 9.15 14.00
C SER A 389 13.70 10.24 13.03
N SER A 390 13.07 11.40 13.06
CA SER A 390 13.49 12.54 12.24
C SER A 390 14.94 12.97 12.51
N THR A 391 15.50 12.61 13.67
CA THR A 391 16.87 12.94 14.10
C THR A 391 17.80 11.73 14.20
N VAL A 392 17.31 10.51 13.93
CA VAL A 392 18.10 9.28 14.02
C VAL A 392 18.05 8.53 12.70
N PHE A 393 19.22 8.33 12.10
CA PHE A 393 19.39 7.51 10.90
C PHE A 393 18.89 6.07 11.17
N PRO A 394 18.30 5.37 10.18
CA PRO A 394 17.76 4.03 10.39
C PRO A 394 18.82 3.07 10.93
N VAL A 395 18.47 2.41 12.02
CA VAL A 395 19.25 1.33 12.62
C VAL A 395 18.42 0.06 12.65
N ALA A 396 19.10 -1.07 12.47
CA ALA A 396 18.51 -2.38 12.60
C ALA A 396 19.29 -3.18 13.65
N ASP A 397 18.61 -3.75 14.62
CA ASP A 397 19.16 -4.69 15.59
C ASP A 397 18.31 -5.95 15.70
N VAL A 398 18.86 -6.93 16.41
CA VAL A 398 18.12 -8.12 16.84
C VAL A 398 17.90 -7.99 18.34
N VAL A 399 16.65 -8.09 18.75
CA VAL A 399 16.25 -7.95 20.16
C VAL A 399 15.57 -9.22 20.63
N SER A 400 15.69 -9.52 21.93
CA SER A 400 14.85 -10.53 22.59
C SER A 400 13.50 -9.96 22.94
N LEU A 401 12.49 -10.81 23.05
CA LEU A 401 11.15 -10.47 23.49
C LEU A 401 10.74 -11.34 24.69
N PRO A 402 9.94 -10.79 25.63
CA PRO A 402 9.39 -9.44 25.65
C PRO A 402 10.33 -8.38 26.27
N ALA A 403 11.56 -8.75 26.69
CA ALA A 403 12.44 -7.85 27.43
C ALA A 403 13.07 -6.71 26.60
N HIS A 404 13.03 -6.81 25.26
CA HIS A 404 13.69 -5.89 24.33
C HIS A 404 15.20 -5.74 24.62
N GLN A 405 15.86 -6.83 25.03
CA GLN A 405 17.32 -6.82 25.19
C GLN A 405 17.98 -6.98 23.82
N ARG A 406 18.81 -6.01 23.43
CA ARG A 406 19.63 -6.07 22.22
C ARG A 406 20.60 -7.27 22.30
N LEU A 407 20.55 -8.11 21.27
CA LEU A 407 21.39 -9.30 21.11
C LEU A 407 22.50 -9.09 20.08
N ASN A 408 22.24 -8.28 19.04
CA ASN A 408 23.19 -7.96 17.98
C ASN A 408 22.74 -6.70 17.22
N GLY A 409 23.67 -6.02 16.55
CA GLY A 409 23.37 -4.91 15.66
C GLY A 409 23.05 -3.60 16.38
N GLY A 410 22.40 -2.69 15.65
CA GLY A 410 21.96 -1.40 16.18
C GLY A 410 23.09 -0.38 16.32
N GLU A 411 24.25 -0.67 15.72
CA GLU A 411 25.30 0.31 15.51
C GLU A 411 24.85 1.35 14.48
N THR A 412 25.22 2.60 14.72
CA THR A 412 24.99 3.68 13.76
C THR A 412 25.84 3.45 12.50
N PRO A 413 25.24 3.34 11.30
CA PRO A 413 25.99 3.14 10.07
C PRO A 413 27.00 4.26 9.83
N ALA A 414 28.16 3.95 9.22
CA ALA A 414 29.20 4.95 8.95
C ALA A 414 28.68 6.15 8.13
N GLN A 415 27.75 5.89 7.20
CA GLN A 415 27.09 6.89 6.37
C GLN A 415 26.28 7.90 7.18
N ALA A 416 25.75 7.49 8.34
CA ALA A 416 24.98 8.38 9.20
C ALA A 416 25.86 9.45 9.87
N LYS A 417 27.15 9.17 10.08
CA LYS A 417 28.08 10.10 10.77
C LYS A 417 28.33 11.39 9.99
N SER A 418 28.21 11.35 8.66
CA SER A 418 28.41 12.51 7.79
C SER A 418 27.11 13.14 7.30
N MET A 419 25.95 12.51 7.57
CA MET A 419 24.67 13.00 7.09
C MET A 419 24.15 14.13 7.97
N LYS A 420 23.92 15.29 7.36
CA LYS A 420 23.21 16.39 8.02
C LYS A 420 21.71 16.15 7.92
N LEU A 421 21.10 15.81 9.05
CA LEU A 421 19.65 15.67 9.14
C LEU A 421 18.97 17.04 9.30
N PRO A 422 17.77 17.23 8.73
CA PRO A 422 16.95 18.40 9.00
C PRO A 422 16.64 18.51 10.49
N LYS A 423 16.66 19.73 11.04
CA LYS A 423 16.20 20.00 12.40
C LYS A 423 14.68 20.09 12.41
N VAL A 424 14.03 18.93 12.46
CA VAL A 424 12.57 18.82 12.50
C VAL A 424 12.07 19.16 13.90
N GLU A 425 11.12 20.09 13.96
CA GLU A 425 10.37 20.43 15.17
C GLU A 425 8.92 19.98 15.01
N PHE A 426 8.48 19.04 15.85
CA PHE A 426 7.07 18.64 15.92
C PHE A 426 6.28 19.62 16.79
N PHE A 427 5.04 19.90 16.38
CA PHE A 427 4.14 20.80 17.08
C PHE A 427 2.67 20.38 16.89
N GLN A 428 1.78 21.01 17.65
CA GLN A 428 0.35 20.93 17.44
C GLN A 428 -0.22 22.34 17.26
N VAL A 429 -1.20 22.47 16.36
CA VAL A 429 -2.01 23.69 16.22
C VAL A 429 -3.48 23.37 16.44
N LYS A 430 -4.19 24.26 17.13
CA LYS A 430 -5.65 24.18 17.25
C LYS A 430 -6.29 25.17 16.28
N THR A 431 -7.04 24.65 15.32
CA THR A 431 -7.70 25.46 14.30
C THR A 431 -8.84 26.29 14.90
N ALA A 432 -9.31 27.29 14.15
CA ALA A 432 -10.50 28.06 14.52
C ALA A 432 -11.77 27.19 14.67
N ASP A 433 -11.81 26.01 14.03
CA ASP A 433 -12.91 25.04 14.15
C ASP A 433 -12.75 24.10 15.36
N GLY A 434 -11.75 24.33 16.21
CA GLY A 434 -11.49 23.54 17.42
C GLY A 434 -10.74 22.23 17.18
N VAL A 435 -10.25 21.97 15.95
CA VAL A 435 -9.53 20.74 15.59
C VAL A 435 -8.06 20.88 15.93
N THR A 436 -7.50 19.90 16.64
CA THR A 436 -6.06 19.82 16.88
C THR A 436 -5.37 19.02 15.78
N LEU A 437 -4.46 19.66 15.05
CA LEU A 437 -3.64 19.06 14.00
C LEU A 437 -2.21 18.87 14.50
N ASP A 438 -1.66 17.68 14.26
CA ASP A 438 -0.24 17.43 14.43
C ASP A 438 0.51 18.05 13.24
N GLY A 439 1.73 18.53 13.48
CA GLY A 439 2.55 19.14 12.46
C GLY A 439 4.03 18.98 12.74
N TRP A 440 4.83 19.21 11.70
CA TRP A 440 6.27 19.40 11.84
C TRP A 440 6.74 20.56 10.98
N MET A 441 7.84 21.19 11.39
CA MET A 441 8.53 22.18 10.58
C MET A 441 10.04 22.03 10.66
N VAL A 442 10.72 22.39 9.58
CA VAL A 442 12.16 22.61 9.50
C VAL A 442 12.38 24.09 9.23
N LYS A 443 13.16 24.74 10.07
CA LYS A 443 13.53 26.16 9.92
C LYS A 443 14.84 26.30 9.12
N PRO A 444 15.10 27.49 8.56
CA PRO A 444 16.39 27.83 7.96
C PRO A 444 17.60 27.45 8.83
N THR A 445 18.71 27.04 8.21
CA THR A 445 19.94 26.67 8.95
C THR A 445 20.49 27.85 9.75
N ASN A 446 20.43 29.05 9.17
CA ASN A 446 20.82 30.33 9.79
C ASN A 446 19.56 31.14 10.16
N PHE A 447 18.63 30.50 10.88
CA PHE A 447 17.36 31.12 11.27
C PHE A 447 17.58 32.28 12.25
N ASP A 448 16.97 33.42 11.91
CA ASP A 448 16.89 34.62 12.74
C ASP A 448 15.40 34.91 13.01
N PRO A 449 14.93 34.82 14.26
CA PRO A 449 13.52 35.04 14.58
C PRO A 449 13.02 36.47 14.30
N ALA A 450 13.94 37.44 14.08
CA ALA A 450 13.58 38.80 13.69
C ALA A 450 13.29 38.95 12.18
N LYS A 451 13.66 37.97 11.35
CA LYS A 451 13.42 37.96 9.90
C LYS A 451 12.17 37.19 9.53
N LYS A 452 11.64 37.47 8.34
CA LYS A 452 10.50 36.73 7.76
C LYS A 452 10.91 35.84 6.60
N TYR A 453 10.60 34.55 6.70
CA TYR A 453 10.99 33.52 5.74
C TYR A 453 9.80 32.98 4.94
N PRO A 454 10.00 32.60 3.67
CA PRO A 454 9.00 31.89 2.89
C PRO A 454 8.73 30.52 3.52
N ILE A 455 7.48 30.06 3.45
CA ILE A 455 7.08 28.73 3.93
C ILE A 455 6.59 27.86 2.78
N VAL A 456 6.98 26.59 2.80
CA VAL A 456 6.54 25.58 1.84
C VAL A 456 5.86 24.45 2.61
N PHE A 457 4.58 24.23 2.34
CA PHE A 457 3.82 23.13 2.91
C PHE A 457 3.94 21.88 2.03
N TYR A 458 4.14 20.73 2.67
CA TYR A 458 3.99 19.40 2.06
C TYR A 458 2.67 18.79 2.52
N VAL A 459 1.84 18.39 1.56
CA VAL A 459 0.52 17.82 1.82
C VAL A 459 0.32 16.51 1.06
N TYR A 460 -0.35 15.57 1.71
CA TYR A 460 -1.04 14.47 1.04
C TYR A 460 -2.55 14.64 1.21
N GLY A 461 -3.03 14.66 2.46
CA GLY A 461 -4.37 15.15 2.81
C GLY A 461 -5.53 14.18 2.57
N GLU A 462 -5.27 13.00 2.01
CA GLU A 462 -6.26 11.97 1.70
C GLU A 462 -6.00 10.66 2.45
N PRO A 463 -6.96 9.69 2.48
CA PRO A 463 -6.89 8.50 3.32
C PRO A 463 -5.68 7.58 3.11
N ALA A 464 -4.98 7.70 1.98
CA ALA A 464 -3.90 6.79 1.61
C ALA A 464 -2.55 7.05 2.31
N SER A 465 -2.29 8.23 2.90
CA SER A 465 -0.97 8.48 3.53
C SER A 465 -0.98 9.57 4.60
N GLN A 466 -0.06 9.43 5.56
CA GLN A 466 0.30 10.44 6.55
C GLN A 466 1.59 11.15 6.14
N THR A 467 1.67 12.44 6.41
CA THR A 467 2.88 13.24 6.16
C THR A 467 3.57 13.69 7.44
N VAL A 468 2.91 13.55 8.60
CA VAL A 468 3.44 13.92 9.92
C VAL A 468 3.80 12.66 10.71
N THR A 469 4.98 12.12 10.43
CA THR A 469 5.54 10.95 11.12
C THR A 469 6.95 11.25 11.62
N ASP A 470 7.32 10.71 12.79
CA ASP A 470 8.64 10.81 13.39
C ASP A 470 9.50 9.62 12.95
N ARG A 471 10.06 9.73 11.75
CA ARG A 471 10.92 8.73 11.12
C ARG A 471 12.01 9.41 10.30
N PHE A 472 13.06 8.67 10.00
CA PHE A 472 14.05 9.15 9.03
C PHE A 472 13.38 9.39 7.68
N GLY A 473 13.67 10.53 7.05
CA GLY A 473 12.89 10.98 5.89
C GLY A 473 12.13 12.27 6.17
N THR A 474 11.64 12.44 7.40
CA THR A 474 10.83 13.61 7.76
C THR A 474 11.64 14.90 7.66
N GLY A 475 11.05 15.92 7.04
CA GLY A 475 11.73 17.18 6.73
C GLY A 475 12.61 17.14 5.48
N PHE A 476 12.84 15.98 4.85
CA PHE A 476 13.45 15.93 3.52
C PHE A 476 12.42 16.17 2.42
N ASN A 477 12.85 16.83 1.35
CA ASN A 477 12.08 16.94 0.11
C ASN A 477 12.89 16.35 -1.04
N ARG A 478 12.53 15.14 -1.48
CA ARG A 478 13.23 14.42 -2.57
C ARG A 478 13.19 15.15 -3.92
N LEU A 479 12.29 16.11 -4.09
CA LEU A 479 12.15 16.89 -5.33
C LEU A 479 12.88 18.23 -5.28
N TYR A 480 13.46 18.61 -4.13
CA TYR A 480 14.23 19.84 -4.02
C TYR A 480 15.72 19.56 -4.20
N GLN A 481 16.35 20.24 -5.15
CA GLN A 481 17.80 20.17 -5.37
C GLN A 481 18.52 21.10 -4.40
N GLY A 482 19.25 20.50 -3.47
CA GLY A 482 19.95 21.19 -2.41
C GLY A 482 19.22 21.07 -1.08
N SER A 483 19.40 22.06 -0.21
CA SER A 483 18.81 22.08 1.13
C SER A 483 17.85 23.26 1.24
N MET A 484 16.55 22.96 1.43
CA MET A 484 15.54 24.01 1.62
C MET A 484 15.86 24.89 2.84
N ALA A 485 16.43 24.29 3.89
CA ALA A 485 16.84 25.01 5.09
C ALA A 485 18.05 25.93 4.83
N ASP A 486 19.03 25.49 4.04
CA ASP A 486 20.21 26.32 3.70
C ASP A 486 19.82 27.48 2.78
N ASP A 487 18.90 27.24 1.85
CA ASP A 487 18.35 28.28 0.98
C ASP A 487 17.40 29.22 1.75
N GLY A 488 16.99 28.88 2.97
CA GLY A 488 16.21 29.77 3.83
C GLY A 488 14.70 29.69 3.63
N TYR A 489 14.18 28.49 3.39
CA TYR A 489 12.77 28.16 3.52
C TYR A 489 12.46 27.62 4.90
N ILE A 490 11.23 27.88 5.36
CA ILE A 490 10.55 27.03 6.33
C ILE A 490 9.86 25.92 5.53
N TYR A 491 10.13 24.66 5.86
CA TYR A 491 9.42 23.52 5.26
C TYR A 491 8.55 22.87 6.32
N ALA A 492 7.27 22.65 6.04
CA ALA A 492 6.33 22.19 7.05
C ALA A 492 5.27 21.23 6.50
N SER A 493 4.63 20.48 7.40
CA SER A 493 3.47 19.67 7.10
C SER A 493 2.50 19.65 8.28
N LEU A 494 1.23 19.37 7.99
CA LEU A 494 0.13 19.29 8.94
C LEU A 494 -0.69 18.03 8.65
N GLU A 495 -1.23 17.39 9.69
CA GLU A 495 -2.03 16.17 9.58
C GLU A 495 -3.52 16.50 9.80
N ASN A 496 -4.31 16.46 8.73
CA ASN A 496 -5.75 16.73 8.78
C ASN A 496 -6.59 15.50 9.15
N ARG A 497 -7.84 15.73 9.56
CA ARG A 497 -8.85 14.66 9.65
C ARG A 497 -9.00 13.99 8.29
N GLY A 498 -9.13 12.66 8.28
CA GLY A 498 -9.14 11.86 7.06
C GLY A 498 -7.85 11.10 6.78
N ALA A 499 -6.71 11.62 7.21
CA ALA A 499 -5.44 10.92 7.06
C ALA A 499 -5.42 9.65 7.93
N PRO A 500 -4.64 8.60 7.57
CA PRO A 500 -4.65 7.32 8.26
C PRO A 500 -3.90 7.33 9.61
N ALA A 501 -3.84 8.48 10.29
CA ALA A 501 -3.24 8.61 11.62
C ALA A 501 -3.97 7.74 12.66
N PRO A 502 -3.24 7.10 13.59
CA PRO A 502 -3.83 6.26 14.65
C PRO A 502 -4.47 7.12 15.75
N ARG A 503 -5.52 7.87 15.39
CA ARG A 503 -6.27 8.83 16.20
C ARG A 503 -7.77 8.47 16.34
N GLY A 504 -8.09 7.20 16.17
CA GLY A 504 -9.44 6.65 16.22
C GLY A 504 -10.23 6.79 14.92
N ARG A 505 -11.32 6.02 14.85
CA ARG A 505 -12.24 5.96 13.72
C ARG A 505 -12.76 7.35 13.35
N GLU A 506 -13.21 8.13 14.35
CA GLU A 506 -13.81 9.45 14.09
C GLU A 506 -12.84 10.42 13.41
N PHE A 507 -11.53 10.34 13.72
CA PHE A 507 -10.53 11.17 13.04
C PHE A 507 -10.28 10.69 11.61
N ARG A 508 -10.05 9.39 11.40
CA ARG A 508 -9.75 8.82 10.07
C ARG A 508 -10.94 8.87 9.12
N LYS A 509 -12.15 8.56 9.61
CA LYS A 509 -13.34 8.43 8.77
C LYS A 509 -14.14 9.71 8.59
N ALA A 510 -13.78 10.80 9.26
CA ALA A 510 -14.44 12.10 9.08
C ALA A 510 -14.42 12.62 7.63
N ILE A 511 -13.49 12.14 6.80
CA ILE A 511 -13.37 12.54 5.39
C ILE A 511 -14.34 11.82 4.46
N TYR A 512 -15.12 10.84 4.94
CA TYR A 512 -16.18 10.22 4.14
C TYR A 512 -17.12 11.30 3.58
N HIS A 513 -17.35 11.29 2.26
CA HIS A 513 -18.08 12.30 1.48
C HIS A 513 -17.47 13.71 1.47
N ASN A 514 -16.23 13.87 1.97
CA ASN A 514 -15.61 15.17 2.21
C ASN A 514 -14.19 15.30 1.66
N ILE A 515 -13.72 14.35 0.82
CA ILE A 515 -12.46 14.50 0.08
C ILE A 515 -12.55 15.73 -0.81
N GLY A 516 -11.62 16.67 -0.64
CA GLY A 516 -11.60 17.95 -1.34
C GLY A 516 -12.31 19.09 -0.61
N SER A 517 -12.92 18.82 0.55
CA SER A 517 -13.61 19.82 1.39
C SER A 517 -13.03 19.87 2.81
N LEU A 518 -13.22 18.81 3.60
CA LEU A 518 -12.83 18.80 5.02
C LEU A 518 -11.31 18.83 5.20
N ASN A 519 -10.60 17.97 4.47
CA ASN A 519 -9.14 17.92 4.48
C ASN A 519 -8.53 19.25 4.06
N ILE A 520 -9.09 19.89 3.04
CA ILE A 520 -8.63 21.18 2.53
C ILE A 520 -8.87 22.29 3.55
N ARG A 521 -10.03 22.29 4.22
CA ARG A 521 -10.34 23.24 5.30
C ARG A 521 -9.39 23.08 6.48
N ASP A 522 -9.15 21.85 6.94
CA ASP A 522 -8.23 21.58 8.05
C ASP A 522 -6.81 22.08 7.71
N GLN A 523 -6.30 21.76 6.53
CA GLN A 523 -5.00 22.25 6.05
C GLN A 523 -4.93 23.77 6.00
N ALA A 524 -5.96 24.43 5.43
CA ALA A 524 -6.00 25.88 5.32
C ALA A 524 -6.10 26.58 6.68
N MET A 525 -6.93 26.08 7.60
CA MET A 525 -7.07 26.67 8.94
C MET A 525 -5.83 26.38 9.80
N GLY A 526 -5.22 25.21 9.67
CA GLY A 526 -3.95 24.90 10.32
C GLY A 526 -2.82 25.78 9.81
N ALA A 527 -2.75 26.01 8.49
CA ALA A 527 -1.79 26.94 7.91
C ALA A 527 -1.98 28.35 8.47
N LYS A 528 -3.21 28.86 8.62
CA LYS A 528 -3.45 30.17 9.27
C LYS A 528 -2.85 30.26 10.67
N GLU A 529 -2.93 29.20 11.47
CA GLU A 529 -2.32 29.17 12.80
C GLU A 529 -0.79 29.18 12.72
N VAL A 530 -0.20 28.40 11.81
CA VAL A 530 1.26 28.41 11.56
C VAL A 530 1.74 29.79 11.09
N LEU A 531 0.96 30.47 10.25
CA LEU A 531 1.28 31.78 9.70
C LEU A 531 1.22 32.93 10.74
N LYS A 532 0.73 32.69 11.96
CA LYS A 532 0.78 33.68 13.06
C LYS A 532 2.19 33.86 13.63
N ASN A 533 3.09 32.91 13.37
CA ASN A 533 4.48 33.04 13.76
C ASN A 533 5.11 34.28 13.09
N SER A 534 5.70 35.17 13.90
CA SER A 534 6.23 36.47 13.43
C SER A 534 7.32 36.33 12.35
N PHE A 535 7.98 35.18 12.32
CA PHE A 535 9.06 34.86 11.40
C PHE A 535 8.60 34.25 10.07
N VAL A 536 7.29 34.11 9.83
CA VAL A 536 6.76 33.61 8.55
C VAL A 536 6.34 34.76 7.65
N ASP A 537 6.80 34.75 6.40
CA ASP A 537 6.39 35.69 5.37
C ASP A 537 5.09 35.24 4.71
N THR A 538 3.98 35.85 5.11
CA THR A 538 2.64 35.54 4.57
C THR A 538 2.46 35.93 3.10
N SER A 539 3.38 36.69 2.49
CA SER A 539 3.36 36.94 1.04
C SER A 539 4.08 35.85 0.22
N ARG A 540 4.76 34.90 0.87
CA ARG A 540 5.51 33.80 0.23
C ARG A 540 5.15 32.45 0.86
N VAL A 541 3.94 32.00 0.57
CA VAL A 541 3.38 30.73 1.07
C VAL A 541 3.19 29.78 -0.11
N ALA A 542 3.96 28.70 -0.13
CA ALA A 542 3.87 27.66 -1.16
C ALA A 542 3.29 26.35 -0.59
N VAL A 543 2.75 25.51 -1.46
CA VAL A 543 2.30 24.15 -1.12
C VAL A 543 2.59 23.19 -2.27
N TRP A 544 2.89 21.93 -1.96
CA TRP A 544 3.04 20.90 -2.98
C TRP A 544 2.62 19.53 -2.48
N GLY A 545 2.27 18.67 -3.43
CA GLY A 545 1.93 17.27 -3.18
C GLY A 545 1.85 16.45 -4.48
N TRP A 546 1.72 15.15 -4.32
CA TRP A 546 1.64 14.17 -5.41
C TRP A 546 0.38 13.31 -5.23
N SER A 547 -0.32 12.93 -6.31
CA SER A 547 -1.53 12.09 -6.24
C SER A 547 -2.64 12.84 -5.50
N GLY A 548 -3.27 12.25 -4.48
CA GLY A 548 -4.19 12.97 -3.58
C GLY A 548 -3.57 14.23 -2.95
N GLY A 549 -2.24 14.28 -2.78
CA GLY A 549 -1.51 15.49 -2.41
C GLY A 549 -1.50 16.56 -3.50
N GLY A 550 -1.47 16.17 -4.76
CA GLY A 550 -1.63 17.06 -5.92
C GLY A 550 -3.05 17.63 -5.97
N SER A 551 -4.07 16.79 -5.78
CA SER A 551 -5.47 17.20 -5.67
C SER A 551 -5.67 18.18 -4.51
N SER A 552 -5.08 17.88 -3.35
CA SER A 552 -5.07 18.78 -2.20
C SER A 552 -4.37 20.11 -2.49
N THR A 553 -3.24 20.08 -3.20
CA THR A 553 -2.51 21.29 -3.62
C THR A 553 -3.37 22.20 -4.49
N LEU A 554 -4.05 21.63 -5.49
CA LEU A 554 -4.94 22.39 -6.38
C LEU A 554 -6.13 22.98 -5.60
N ASN A 555 -6.79 22.16 -4.77
CA ASN A 555 -7.89 22.63 -3.94
C ASN A 555 -7.48 23.74 -2.96
N LEU A 556 -6.29 23.66 -2.36
CA LEU A 556 -5.77 24.71 -1.48
C LEU A 556 -5.52 26.02 -2.24
N LEU A 557 -4.95 25.95 -3.45
CA LEU A 557 -4.76 27.13 -4.31
C LEU A 557 -6.08 27.74 -4.77
N PHE A 558 -7.09 26.92 -5.06
CA PHE A 558 -8.34 27.39 -5.65
C PHE A 558 -9.37 27.81 -4.61
N GLN A 559 -9.47 27.12 -3.47
CA GLN A 559 -10.44 27.45 -2.43
C GLN A 559 -9.89 28.46 -1.41
N TYR A 560 -8.57 28.49 -1.21
CA TYR A 560 -7.90 29.40 -0.27
C TYR A 560 -6.77 30.24 -0.91
N PRO A 561 -7.00 30.91 -2.06
CA PRO A 561 -5.96 31.67 -2.78
C PRO A 561 -5.42 32.89 -1.98
N GLN A 562 -6.13 33.32 -0.95
CA GLN A 562 -5.66 34.34 -0.02
C GLN A 562 -4.53 33.84 0.90
N ILE A 563 -4.41 32.53 1.12
CA ILE A 563 -3.33 31.92 1.90
C ILE A 563 -2.19 31.52 0.95
N TYR A 564 -2.46 30.63 0.01
CA TYR A 564 -1.44 29.99 -0.83
C TYR A 564 -1.13 30.82 -2.07
N LYS A 565 0.14 31.13 -2.30
CA LYS A 565 0.64 31.99 -3.38
C LYS A 565 1.29 31.20 -4.50
N THR A 566 1.77 30.00 -4.23
CA THR A 566 2.45 29.14 -5.19
C THR A 566 2.11 27.68 -4.91
N GLY A 567 1.77 26.91 -5.93
CA GLY A 567 1.49 25.49 -5.81
C GLY A 567 2.18 24.65 -6.87
N ILE A 568 2.66 23.48 -6.48
CA ILE A 568 3.22 22.48 -7.39
C ILE A 568 2.40 21.20 -7.23
N SER A 569 1.52 20.94 -8.20
CA SER A 569 0.64 19.77 -8.22
C SER A 569 1.21 18.70 -9.13
N ILE A 570 1.36 17.48 -8.63
CA ILE A 570 1.95 16.35 -9.36
C ILE A 570 0.96 15.20 -9.43
N ALA A 571 0.63 14.74 -10.65
CA ALA A 571 -0.22 13.57 -10.92
C ALA A 571 -1.55 13.59 -10.13
N ALA A 572 -2.29 14.70 -10.19
CA ALA A 572 -3.47 14.94 -9.36
C ALA A 572 -4.75 14.33 -9.94
N VAL A 573 -5.62 13.85 -9.05
CA VAL A 573 -7.03 13.56 -9.39
C VAL A 573 -7.78 14.89 -9.42
N ASP A 574 -7.93 15.45 -10.62
CA ASP A 574 -8.51 16.77 -10.83
C ASP A 574 -10.04 16.74 -10.86
N ASN A 575 -10.59 15.63 -11.36
CA ASN A 575 -12.01 15.30 -11.34
C ASN A 575 -12.18 13.93 -10.72
N GLN A 576 -12.81 13.89 -9.54
CA GLN A 576 -13.00 12.67 -8.76
C GLN A 576 -13.84 11.61 -9.50
N LEU A 577 -14.61 11.98 -10.53
CA LEU A 577 -15.32 11.01 -11.39
C LEU A 577 -14.41 10.23 -12.35
N ASN A 578 -13.15 10.65 -12.54
CA ASN A 578 -12.21 9.98 -13.44
C ASN A 578 -11.47 8.81 -12.78
N TYR A 579 -11.52 8.70 -11.45
CA TYR A 579 -10.76 7.68 -10.72
C TYR A 579 -11.54 6.36 -10.63
N ASP A 580 -10.89 5.28 -10.21
CA ASP A 580 -11.49 3.95 -10.20
C ASP A 580 -12.65 3.87 -9.19
N ASN A 581 -13.58 2.97 -9.47
CA ASN A 581 -14.76 2.82 -8.64
C ASN A 581 -14.47 2.25 -7.24
N ILE A 582 -13.45 1.40 -7.04
CA ILE A 582 -13.21 0.77 -5.72
C ILE A 582 -12.70 1.82 -4.73
N TYR A 583 -11.70 2.62 -5.09
CA TYR A 583 -11.19 3.66 -4.20
C TYR A 583 -12.21 4.77 -4.02
N GLN A 584 -12.67 5.34 -5.11
CA GLN A 584 -13.38 6.61 -5.02
C GLN A 584 -14.77 6.41 -4.42
N GLU A 585 -15.48 5.33 -4.76
CA GLU A 585 -16.80 5.04 -4.18
C GLU A 585 -16.71 4.68 -2.69
N ARG A 586 -15.62 4.07 -2.22
CA ARG A 586 -15.36 3.78 -0.79
C ARG A 586 -15.45 5.05 0.06
N TYR A 587 -14.88 6.15 -0.44
CA TYR A 587 -14.78 7.39 0.33
C TYR A 587 -15.85 8.42 -0.03
N MET A 588 -16.46 8.35 -1.21
CA MET A 588 -17.39 9.37 -1.71
C MET A 588 -18.81 8.89 -1.93
N GLY A 589 -19.08 7.59 -1.85
CA GLY A 589 -20.40 7.02 -2.04
C GLY A 589 -20.66 6.54 -3.47
N LEU A 590 -21.93 6.40 -3.84
CA LEU A 590 -22.34 5.81 -5.12
C LEU A 590 -23.09 6.81 -5.99
N LEU A 591 -22.95 6.67 -7.31
CA LEU A 591 -23.80 7.38 -8.26
C LEU A 591 -25.15 6.66 -8.42
N PRO A 592 -26.24 7.42 -8.68
CA PRO A 592 -26.28 8.88 -8.86
C PRO A 592 -26.42 9.69 -7.55
N GLU A 593 -26.72 9.06 -6.42
CA GLU A 593 -27.14 9.74 -5.18
C GLU A 593 -26.07 10.69 -4.63
N ASP A 594 -24.81 10.26 -4.66
CA ASP A 594 -23.68 10.94 -4.03
C ASP A 594 -22.91 11.84 -5.02
N LYS A 595 -23.41 12.02 -6.26
CA LYS A 595 -22.72 12.74 -7.36
C LYS A 595 -22.17 14.11 -6.96
N HIS A 596 -22.93 14.86 -6.15
CA HIS A 596 -22.55 16.20 -5.74
C HIS A 596 -21.23 16.22 -4.95
N TYR A 597 -20.96 15.21 -4.12
CA TYR A 597 -19.69 15.13 -3.41
C TYR A 597 -18.51 15.04 -4.38
N PHE A 598 -18.61 14.21 -5.42
CA PHE A 598 -17.55 14.06 -6.43
C PHE A 598 -17.32 15.37 -7.19
N VAL A 599 -18.40 16.02 -7.65
CA VAL A 599 -18.31 17.22 -8.49
C VAL A 599 -17.90 18.44 -7.69
N ASP A 600 -18.59 18.73 -6.59
CA ASP A 600 -18.45 19.98 -5.85
C ASP A 600 -17.12 20.06 -5.09
N ASN A 601 -16.54 18.91 -4.73
CA ASN A 601 -15.26 18.86 -4.02
C ASN A 601 -14.05 18.62 -4.95
N SER A 602 -14.27 18.38 -6.25
CA SER A 602 -13.18 18.22 -7.22
C SER A 602 -12.42 19.53 -7.43
N PRO A 603 -11.07 19.51 -7.50
CA PRO A 603 -10.30 20.70 -7.86
C PRO A 603 -10.80 21.41 -9.12
N LEU A 604 -11.26 20.64 -10.11
CA LEU A 604 -11.80 21.16 -11.38
C LEU A 604 -12.93 22.18 -11.17
N ALA A 605 -13.82 21.98 -10.20
CA ALA A 605 -14.94 22.89 -9.92
C ALA A 605 -14.50 24.27 -9.41
N HIS A 606 -13.26 24.40 -8.96
CA HIS A 606 -12.72 25.60 -8.34
C HIS A 606 -11.63 26.30 -9.16
N ALA A 607 -11.20 25.74 -10.30
CA ALA A 607 -10.07 26.23 -11.09
C ALA A 607 -10.13 27.75 -11.43
N LYS A 608 -11.34 28.29 -11.66
CA LYS A 608 -11.59 29.73 -11.88
C LYS A 608 -11.09 30.66 -10.76
N ASN A 609 -10.85 30.13 -9.58
CA ASN A 609 -10.41 30.89 -8.41
C ASN A 609 -8.89 31.02 -8.31
N LEU A 610 -8.10 30.40 -9.21
CA LEU A 610 -6.65 30.54 -9.20
C LEU A 610 -6.24 32.03 -9.24
N ARG A 611 -5.39 32.43 -8.28
CA ARG A 611 -4.76 33.75 -8.18
C ARG A 611 -3.23 33.71 -8.16
N GLY A 612 -2.66 32.64 -7.61
CA GLY A 612 -1.22 32.47 -7.44
C GLY A 612 -0.56 31.74 -8.60
N ASN A 613 0.70 31.34 -8.40
CA ASN A 613 1.49 30.61 -9.38
C ASN A 613 1.17 29.11 -9.28
N LEU A 614 0.90 28.46 -10.41
CA LEU A 614 0.65 27.02 -10.48
C LEU A 614 1.63 26.36 -11.45
N LEU A 615 2.30 25.30 -10.99
CA LEU A 615 2.96 24.30 -11.81
C LEU A 615 2.17 23.00 -11.74
N LEU A 616 1.60 22.59 -12.88
CA LEU A 616 0.92 21.32 -13.07
C LEU A 616 1.91 20.33 -13.69
N ILE A 617 2.11 19.17 -13.06
CA ILE A 617 3.04 18.13 -13.51
C ILE A 617 2.29 16.81 -13.64
N HIS A 618 2.42 16.10 -14.76
CA HIS A 618 1.76 14.79 -14.94
C HIS A 618 2.51 13.90 -15.91
N GLY A 619 2.48 12.58 -15.68
CA GLY A 619 2.95 11.59 -16.66
C GLY A 619 1.87 11.28 -17.70
N THR A 620 2.16 11.34 -19.00
CA THR A 620 1.12 11.07 -20.03
C THR A 620 0.76 9.59 -20.14
N GLY A 621 1.56 8.70 -19.54
CA GLY A 621 1.31 7.26 -19.45
C GLY A 621 0.96 6.81 -18.02
N ASP A 622 0.38 7.71 -17.22
CA ASP A 622 -0.12 7.40 -15.88
C ASP A 622 -1.33 6.47 -15.97
N ASP A 623 -1.15 5.23 -15.52
CA ASP A 623 -2.11 4.13 -15.52
C ASP A 623 -2.97 4.09 -14.24
N ASN A 624 -2.75 5.02 -13.32
CA ASN A 624 -3.46 5.11 -12.04
C ASN A 624 -4.31 6.38 -11.98
N VAL A 625 -3.66 7.54 -12.02
CA VAL A 625 -4.33 8.83 -12.16
C VAL A 625 -4.19 9.26 -13.60
N HIS A 626 -5.14 8.84 -14.43
CA HIS A 626 -5.07 9.06 -15.86
C HIS A 626 -4.85 10.52 -16.26
N TYR A 627 -4.07 10.73 -17.33
CA TYR A 627 -3.68 12.06 -17.84
C TYR A 627 -4.86 12.96 -18.25
N ASN A 628 -6.05 12.38 -18.52
CA ASN A 628 -7.26 13.15 -18.78
C ASN A 628 -7.66 14.08 -17.62
N ASN A 629 -7.20 13.82 -16.39
CA ASN A 629 -7.34 14.73 -15.27
C ASN A 629 -6.66 16.07 -15.57
N ALA A 630 -5.36 16.03 -15.91
CA ALA A 630 -4.60 17.21 -16.26
C ALA A 630 -5.19 17.92 -17.49
N GLU A 631 -5.64 17.18 -18.51
CA GLU A 631 -6.27 17.77 -19.70
C GLU A 631 -7.57 18.51 -19.38
N GLN A 632 -8.42 17.93 -18.52
CA GLN A 632 -9.65 18.61 -18.06
C GLN A 632 -9.30 19.87 -17.27
N MET A 633 -8.32 19.82 -16.37
CA MET A 633 -7.85 20.98 -15.60
C MET A 633 -7.28 22.07 -16.50
N ILE A 634 -6.45 21.72 -17.49
CA ILE A 634 -5.91 22.63 -18.50
C ILE A 634 -7.06 23.38 -19.20
N ASN A 635 -8.07 22.64 -19.69
CA ASN A 635 -9.21 23.23 -20.38
C ASN A 635 -10.00 24.19 -19.49
N GLU A 636 -10.23 23.82 -18.22
CA GLU A 636 -10.97 24.68 -17.30
C GLU A 636 -10.17 25.93 -16.90
N LEU A 637 -8.84 25.83 -16.73
CA LEU A 637 -7.97 26.99 -16.52
C LEU A 637 -7.95 27.93 -17.73
N VAL A 638 -7.83 27.39 -18.95
CA VAL A 638 -7.89 28.16 -20.20
C VAL A 638 -9.21 28.89 -20.34
N LYS A 639 -10.33 28.19 -20.13
CA LYS A 639 -11.69 28.75 -20.17
C LYS A 639 -11.86 29.95 -19.22
N ASN A 640 -11.18 29.93 -18.07
CA ASN A 640 -11.23 31.00 -17.08
C ASN A 640 -10.07 32.01 -17.18
N ASN A 641 -9.33 32.01 -18.30
CA ASN A 641 -8.18 32.87 -18.56
C ASN A 641 -7.15 32.87 -17.42
N LYS A 642 -6.82 31.68 -16.92
CA LYS A 642 -5.81 31.48 -15.88
C LYS A 642 -4.50 31.05 -16.50
N THR A 643 -3.43 31.77 -16.16
CA THR A 643 -2.06 31.42 -16.56
C THR A 643 -1.47 30.42 -15.56
N PHE A 644 -0.75 29.43 -16.08
CA PHE A 644 -0.09 28.38 -15.31
C PHE A 644 1.09 27.83 -16.10
N GLN A 645 1.94 27.03 -15.45
CA GLN A 645 3.00 26.27 -16.10
C GLN A 645 2.64 24.79 -16.11
N LEU A 646 2.93 24.10 -17.21
CA LEU A 646 2.70 22.67 -17.39
C LEU A 646 4.04 21.95 -17.62
N MET A 647 4.23 20.81 -16.98
CA MET A 647 5.27 19.84 -17.31
C MET A 647 4.63 18.46 -17.50
N ALA A 648 4.38 18.10 -18.75
CA ALA A 648 3.99 16.74 -19.12
C ALA A 648 5.25 15.86 -19.29
N TYR A 649 5.23 14.66 -18.73
CA TYR A 649 6.28 13.64 -18.89
C TYR A 649 5.78 12.53 -19.82
N PRO A 650 6.21 12.51 -21.10
CA PRO A 650 5.72 11.52 -22.07
C PRO A 650 5.95 10.08 -21.61
N ASN A 651 4.93 9.23 -21.65
CA ASN A 651 4.97 7.80 -21.31
C ASN A 651 5.44 7.46 -19.89
N ARG A 652 5.51 8.43 -18.97
CA ARG A 652 5.84 8.16 -17.57
C ARG A 652 4.57 7.74 -16.84
N THR A 653 4.70 6.73 -15.98
CA THR A 653 3.59 6.24 -15.16
C THR A 653 3.37 7.17 -13.96
N HIS A 654 2.46 6.78 -13.06
CA HIS A 654 2.17 7.52 -11.83
C HIS A 654 3.40 7.86 -10.99
N GLY A 655 4.48 7.07 -11.09
CA GLY A 655 5.73 7.30 -10.35
C GLY A 655 6.68 8.33 -10.96
N ILE A 656 6.46 8.75 -12.22
CA ILE A 656 7.31 9.67 -13.00
C ILE A 656 8.81 9.36 -12.81
N SER A 657 9.18 8.11 -13.08
CA SER A 657 10.53 7.61 -12.80
C SER A 657 11.17 6.93 -14.02
N GLU A 658 10.36 6.55 -15.00
CA GLU A 658 10.76 5.85 -16.21
C GLU A 658 11.66 6.73 -17.09
N GLY A 659 12.67 6.13 -17.69
CA GLY A 659 13.61 6.79 -18.59
C GLY A 659 14.76 7.52 -17.87
N GLU A 660 15.92 7.54 -18.53
CA GLU A 660 17.12 8.18 -18.01
C GLU A 660 16.89 9.68 -17.74
N GLY A 661 17.38 10.16 -16.59
CA GLY A 661 17.32 11.58 -16.23
C GLY A 661 15.97 12.09 -15.70
N THR A 662 14.88 11.32 -15.81
CA THR A 662 13.52 11.75 -15.44
C THR A 662 13.44 12.28 -14.00
N THR A 663 13.90 11.50 -13.01
CA THR A 663 13.87 11.90 -11.59
C THR A 663 14.67 13.19 -11.35
N ARG A 664 15.84 13.32 -11.99
CA ARG A 664 16.67 14.51 -11.88
C ARG A 664 15.99 15.73 -12.49
N HIS A 665 15.41 15.59 -13.68
CA HIS A 665 14.69 16.66 -14.35
C HIS A 665 13.49 17.12 -13.52
N LEU A 666 12.70 16.19 -12.97
CA LEU A 666 11.58 16.50 -12.07
C LEU A 666 12.02 17.33 -10.88
N ALA A 667 13.12 16.93 -10.22
CA ALA A 667 13.66 17.72 -9.12
C ALA A 667 14.17 19.11 -9.57
N SER A 668 14.81 19.21 -10.75
CA SER A 668 15.24 20.50 -11.32
C SER A 668 14.06 21.42 -11.59
N THR A 669 13.01 20.91 -12.24
CA THR A 669 11.79 21.64 -12.60
C THR A 669 11.07 22.14 -11.35
N TYR A 670 10.87 21.26 -10.37
CA TYR A 670 10.30 21.62 -9.06
C TYR A 670 11.09 22.75 -8.39
N THR A 671 12.42 22.59 -8.32
CA THR A 671 13.31 23.53 -7.61
C THR A 671 13.33 24.89 -8.28
N LYS A 672 13.47 24.90 -9.61
CA LYS A 672 13.50 26.14 -10.41
C LYS A 672 12.21 26.92 -10.22
N PHE A 673 11.07 26.26 -10.44
CA PHE A 673 9.76 26.90 -10.31
C PHE A 673 9.53 27.48 -8.92
N LEU A 674 9.87 26.72 -7.87
CA LEU A 674 9.73 27.18 -6.48
C LEU A 674 10.58 28.42 -6.22
N LYS A 675 11.87 28.42 -6.63
CA LYS A 675 12.79 29.55 -6.41
C LYS A 675 12.37 30.81 -7.16
N GLU A 676 11.79 30.68 -8.36
CA GLU A 676 11.31 31.82 -9.15
C GLU A 676 10.03 32.43 -8.57
N ASN A 677 9.11 31.59 -8.08
CA ASN A 677 7.75 32.00 -7.73
C ASN A 677 7.50 32.18 -6.23
N CYS A 678 8.36 31.60 -5.39
CA CYS A 678 8.38 31.78 -3.94
C CYS A 678 9.84 31.96 -3.48
N PRO A 679 10.48 33.12 -3.77
CA PRO A 679 11.92 33.24 -3.62
C PRO A 679 12.44 32.93 -2.21
N PRO A 680 13.58 32.23 -2.08
CA PRO A 680 14.16 31.82 -0.80
C PRO A 680 14.64 33.02 0.07
N GLY A 681 14.96 32.74 1.33
CA GLY A 681 15.68 33.66 2.22
C GLY A 681 14.80 34.56 3.10
N GLY A 682 15.36 34.93 4.24
CA GLY A 682 14.74 35.81 5.23
C GLY A 682 14.85 37.29 4.85
N ARG A 683 13.76 38.03 4.96
CA ARG A 683 13.70 39.49 4.79
C ARG A 683 13.67 40.21 6.12
#